data_AF-A0A0C3R6G5-F1
#
_entry.id   AF-A0A0C3R6G5-F1
#
_cell.length_a   1.000
_cell.length_b   1.000
_cell.length_c   1.000
_cell.angle_alpha   90.00
_cell.angle_beta   90.00
_cell.angle_gamma   90.00
#
_symmetry.space_group_name_H-M   'P 1'
#
loop_
_entity.id
_entity.type
_entity.pdbx_description
1 polymer ?
#
loop_
_entity_poly.entity_id
_entity_poly.type
_entity_poly.pdbx_seq_one_letter_code
_entity_poly.pdbx_strand_id
1 'polypeptide(L)'
;MRDVFHVAVYEAKQQSRGWVFLLFVFVSLFSITLYQLFLQGEGYCENWKLVALPSSVPLINAYLFSVLQSLFVIVIMTDFPRREGMGETLEPIYARPMGNADYTWGRILGNVMLFSIVNVIVMLACIFFVNLNSLAPLNPWYYLFYFFTLNIPSLIFMMGLSLWSVRVMRFRYLALLLLLGWLGVSIVWLPYVLHGTVDFLATGVPNLFSDVTGHLGLGYYLLHRSIFLLLGTGFVFCSIKGMKRLPSVKKRATFYAYGGGTLILLGIACGILLEAAYWSDRSTREKYRESFRNHWKGKLCHIERHSIRMEQRQDRLFMESDLILCNLTEEKIDRPLLFLNPGLRVEDVEERGKNVNFKRDGQIIILDRPIDGGDSLRLRVCYSGKIDESFTNLQLSDQDYENPFYNDLFFPTGRRSAFIGDDYLLLTPACGWYPTAIAPVHPFMPMNTGKDMTLYYLKVVAPRQASLFSQGRVSERGDTLVFISSGYLPGISVCGGNFKTRQLDVDSLVRLSLNTITEPKAFFKHFAAAKVEDVKLFFYENPYMFPDGLNFADLTWKDGATARLSLIETPLSFRIESNEGRVLGGQIEPGIFFLPERSYTVDMFDILNKPVGDGSPIPINIGDGQVYMQEAQNPTLEQGINLWYCLSKDWTPGSNSHPLLMQNSYASNAVKLNPSDISSLMTDRRLSIYSEQYPFINILWDRFYLDKSFLMGRGGKFGVGDMETARDYIREHSLKEAMLDENIAQTTRYNVMLWSLRDLVDHIGLKVSVDTFFRAIDDIYHTRRGMIRFEDFCEELKSRTGGDVGRVFERWLNVRHNQYFKIKDLTSYFYPDPISGKFVTGSGWAELEGKVKNCGKEGGFVVVCIKNEEAIQRYSCYLNPGEAKSFYMAYCAKWGPNAEVTTGMSSNRPNTFMVWKRGTREKPEKLETRVSWTDIDPAVFASDPRETMVDNMDSGFSFDDKVNQTILQKWFGIKKREESTHLNRESESIRLWKSFIGPNFQGDSVRSCYYKSFGSGSCTATWKARLKEKGKYRIMVKAGYIPFDRYVKRVDKNYLSDVVLYYTVKSEGIEEHIEIEGNDAEIHSVWTSLGEFDFPEGEVSVTLSDKDEKGRKDLAIVADAVKWIKID
;
A
#
# COMPACT_ATOMS: atom_id res chain seq x y z
N MET A 1 45.91 -26.09 23.54
CA MET A 1 44.63 -26.82 23.64
C MET A 1 44.24 -27.12 25.09
N ARG A 2 44.97 -27.96 25.84
CA ARG A 2 44.67 -28.27 27.26
C ARG A 2 44.57 -27.03 28.15
N ASP A 3 45.50 -26.08 27.99
CA ASP A 3 45.52 -24.83 28.75
C ASP A 3 44.32 -23.92 28.45
N VAL A 4 43.98 -23.76 27.17
CA VAL A 4 42.80 -22.99 26.71
C VAL A 4 41.51 -23.55 27.32
N PHE A 5 41.34 -24.87 27.30
CA PHE A 5 40.15 -25.53 27.85
C PHE A 5 40.04 -25.36 29.37
N HIS A 6 41.16 -25.47 30.11
CA HIS A 6 41.15 -25.22 31.56
C HIS A 6 40.70 -23.80 31.89
N VAL A 7 41.18 -22.80 31.15
CA VAL A 7 40.74 -21.39 31.32
C VAL A 7 39.27 -21.24 30.96
N ALA A 8 38.80 -21.90 29.90
CA ALA A 8 37.39 -21.86 29.49
C ALA A 8 36.44 -22.39 30.56
N VAL A 9 36.75 -23.54 31.16
CA VAL A 9 35.93 -24.13 32.23
C VAL A 9 35.90 -23.23 33.47
N TYR A 10 37.04 -22.64 33.84
CA TYR A 10 37.08 -21.72 34.97
C TYR A 10 36.30 -20.44 34.70
N GLU A 11 36.47 -19.83 33.53
CA GLU A 11 35.72 -18.64 33.13
C GLU A 11 34.21 -18.93 33.12
N ALA A 12 33.79 -20.07 32.55
CA ALA A 12 32.40 -20.48 32.56
C ALA A 12 31.86 -20.61 34.00
N LYS A 13 32.61 -21.24 34.90
CA LYS A 13 32.21 -21.38 36.32
C LYS A 13 32.15 -20.04 37.06
N GLN A 14 33.05 -19.11 36.74
CA GLN A 14 33.07 -17.78 37.35
C GLN A 14 31.90 -16.93 36.86
N GLN A 15 31.66 -16.86 35.54
CA GLN A 15 30.54 -16.10 34.97
C GLN A 15 29.21 -16.70 35.37
N SER A 16 29.07 -18.03 35.42
CA SER A 16 27.81 -18.68 35.80
C SER A 16 27.33 -18.35 37.22
N ARG A 17 28.24 -17.88 38.08
CA ARG A 17 27.95 -17.43 39.46
C ARG A 17 27.72 -15.92 39.56
N GLY A 18 27.99 -15.18 38.48
CA GLY A 18 27.84 -13.73 38.44
C GLY A 18 26.37 -13.31 38.29
N TRP A 19 25.94 -12.30 39.06
CA TRP A 19 24.58 -11.76 39.01
C TRP A 19 24.15 -11.32 37.60
N VAL A 20 25.04 -10.70 36.82
CA VAL A 20 24.74 -10.24 35.45
C VAL A 20 24.38 -11.42 34.54
N PHE A 21 25.11 -12.53 34.65
CA PHE A 21 24.83 -13.73 33.85
C PHE A 21 23.57 -14.45 34.33
N LEU A 22 23.35 -14.56 35.64
CA LEU A 22 22.11 -15.12 36.18
C LEU A 22 20.87 -14.30 35.75
N LEU A 23 20.99 -12.98 35.75
CA LEU A 23 19.97 -12.08 35.20
C LEU A 23 19.75 -12.33 33.70
N PHE A 24 20.83 -12.49 32.91
CA PHE A 24 20.73 -12.87 31.50
C PHE A 24 19.96 -14.18 31.31
N VAL A 25 20.28 -15.23 32.09
CA VAL A 25 19.57 -16.52 31.99
C VAL A 25 18.08 -16.35 32.30
N PHE A 26 17.76 -15.65 33.38
CA PHE A 26 16.36 -15.41 33.77
C PHE A 26 15.60 -14.60 32.71
N VAL A 27 16.13 -13.46 32.29
CA VAL A 27 15.48 -12.59 31.29
C VAL A 27 15.39 -13.30 29.94
N SER A 28 16.43 -14.01 29.50
CA SER A 28 16.39 -14.74 28.22
C SER A 28 15.37 -15.86 28.22
N LEU A 29 15.30 -16.64 29.30
CA LEU A 29 14.36 -17.74 29.37
C LEU A 29 12.92 -17.24 29.50
N PHE A 30 12.64 -16.38 30.48
CA PHE A 30 11.28 -15.97 30.78
C PHE A 30 10.77 -14.90 29.82
N SER A 31 11.54 -13.83 29.57
CA SER A 31 11.06 -12.72 28.76
C SER A 31 10.92 -13.10 27.28
N ILE A 32 11.87 -13.83 26.68
CA ILE A 32 11.74 -14.24 25.27
C ILE A 32 10.57 -15.21 25.11
N THR A 33 10.48 -16.26 25.94
CA THR A 33 9.41 -17.26 25.82
C THR A 33 8.04 -16.66 26.07
N LEU A 34 7.87 -15.84 27.12
CA LEU A 34 6.60 -15.18 27.42
C LEU A 34 6.22 -14.17 26.35
N TYR A 35 7.19 -13.38 25.86
CA TYR A 35 6.96 -12.42 24.79
C TYR A 35 6.53 -13.11 23.49
N GLN A 36 7.22 -14.18 23.09
CA GLN A 36 6.84 -14.96 21.92
C GLN A 36 5.50 -15.68 22.08
N LEU A 37 5.13 -16.09 23.30
CA LEU A 37 3.80 -16.67 23.55
C LEU A 37 2.68 -15.66 23.24
N PHE A 38 2.82 -14.40 23.68
CA PHE A 38 1.85 -13.35 23.33
C PHE A 38 1.94 -12.91 21.87
N LEU A 39 3.11 -13.03 21.24
CA LEU A 39 3.31 -12.63 19.85
C LEU A 39 2.83 -13.67 18.83
N GLN A 40 3.00 -14.97 19.14
CA GLN A 40 2.87 -16.08 18.19
C GLN A 40 2.00 -17.25 18.70
N GLY A 41 1.53 -17.21 19.94
CA GLY A 41 0.62 -18.21 20.49
C GLY A 41 -0.77 -18.16 19.84
N GLU A 42 -1.44 -19.30 19.79
CA GLU A 42 -2.80 -19.43 19.30
C GLU A 42 -3.75 -18.49 20.09
N GLY A 43 -4.57 -17.72 19.38
CA GLY A 43 -5.50 -16.73 19.95
C GLY A 43 -4.90 -15.36 20.29
N TYR A 44 -3.57 -15.20 20.31
CA TYR A 44 -2.91 -13.91 20.54
C TYR A 44 -2.26 -13.30 19.30
N CYS A 45 -1.86 -14.11 18.33
CA CYS A 45 -1.16 -13.64 17.14
C CYS A 45 -2.10 -12.85 16.20
N GLU A 46 -1.68 -11.63 15.84
CA GLU A 46 -2.44 -10.71 14.98
C GLU A 46 -1.90 -10.62 13.54
N ASN A 47 -0.74 -11.21 13.22
CA ASN A 47 -0.10 -11.08 11.89
C ASN A 47 0.39 -12.42 11.32
N TRP A 48 -0.22 -12.87 10.21
CA TRP A 48 -0.08 -14.22 9.67
C TRP A 48 1.36 -14.62 9.39
N LYS A 49 2.20 -13.66 8.96
CA LYS A 49 3.61 -13.88 8.63
C LYS A 49 4.42 -14.42 9.82
N LEU A 50 4.02 -14.10 11.05
CA LEU A 50 4.67 -14.56 12.28
C LEU A 50 4.53 -16.07 12.50
N VAL A 51 3.55 -16.74 11.89
CA VAL A 51 3.29 -18.18 12.11
C VAL A 51 3.11 -18.99 10.83
N ALA A 52 3.02 -18.36 9.65
CA ALA A 52 2.76 -19.06 8.39
C ALA A 52 3.82 -20.13 8.05
N LEU A 53 5.12 -19.79 8.17
CA LEU A 53 6.23 -20.67 7.79
C LEU A 53 6.75 -21.45 8.99
N PRO A 54 7.30 -22.67 8.79
CA PRO A 54 7.92 -23.40 9.89
C PRO A 54 9.19 -22.70 10.41
N SER A 55 9.79 -21.81 9.62
CA SER A 55 10.94 -21.00 10.01
C SER A 55 10.58 -19.69 10.72
N SER A 56 9.30 -19.27 10.77
CA SER A 56 8.91 -17.98 11.38
C SER A 56 9.18 -17.91 12.89
N VAL A 57 8.74 -18.91 13.66
CA VAL A 57 8.98 -18.99 15.11
C VAL A 57 10.47 -19.16 15.44
N PRO A 58 11.22 -20.09 14.80
CA PRO A 58 12.66 -20.22 15.03
C PRO A 58 13.47 -18.94 14.73
N LEU A 59 13.15 -18.23 13.64
CA LEU A 59 13.86 -17.01 13.26
C LEU A 59 13.67 -15.90 14.29
N ILE A 60 12.43 -15.66 14.73
CA ILE A 60 12.14 -14.66 15.78
C ILE A 60 12.83 -15.03 17.08
N ASN A 61 12.83 -16.32 17.45
CA ASN A 61 13.53 -16.79 18.65
C ASN A 61 15.04 -16.49 18.57
N ALA A 62 15.67 -16.84 17.46
CA ALA A 62 17.10 -16.61 17.24
C ALA A 62 17.44 -15.11 17.19
N TYR A 63 16.58 -14.28 16.61
CA TYR A 63 16.72 -12.82 16.57
C TYR A 63 16.63 -12.21 17.98
N LEU A 64 15.55 -12.48 18.72
CA LEU A 64 15.34 -11.95 20.08
C LEU A 64 16.48 -12.39 21.01
N PHE A 65 16.91 -13.65 20.89
CA PHE A 65 18.06 -14.14 21.63
C PHE A 65 19.33 -13.39 21.26
N SER A 66 19.59 -13.13 19.97
CA SER A 66 20.77 -12.39 19.52
C SER A 66 20.78 -10.94 20.03
N VAL A 67 19.63 -10.26 20.05
CA VAL A 67 19.50 -8.89 20.60
C VAL A 67 19.82 -8.88 22.09
N LEU A 68 19.16 -9.75 22.86
CA LEU A 68 19.33 -9.81 24.31
C LEU A 68 20.75 -10.28 24.68
N GLN A 69 21.26 -11.30 24.00
CA GLN A 69 22.64 -11.75 24.10
C GLN A 69 23.62 -10.59 23.88
N SER A 70 23.42 -9.78 22.84
CA SER A 70 24.29 -8.64 22.53
C SER A 70 24.33 -7.63 23.67
N LEU A 71 23.17 -7.29 24.25
CA LEU A 71 23.05 -6.40 25.40
C LEU A 71 23.92 -6.87 26.58
N PHE A 72 23.82 -8.15 26.96
CA PHE A 72 24.57 -8.69 28.10
C PHE A 72 26.04 -8.95 27.78
N VAL A 73 26.35 -9.36 26.54
CA VAL A 73 27.73 -9.53 26.07
C VAL A 73 28.49 -8.21 26.13
N ILE A 74 27.89 -7.10 25.71
CA ILE A 74 28.49 -5.76 25.81
C ILE A 74 28.91 -5.47 27.27
N VAL A 75 28.02 -5.72 28.24
CA VAL A 75 28.29 -5.46 29.66
C VAL A 75 29.39 -6.38 30.20
N ILE A 76 29.32 -7.69 29.92
CA ILE A 76 30.27 -8.70 30.42
C ILE A 76 31.66 -8.49 29.80
N MET A 77 31.73 -8.24 28.50
CA MET A 77 33.00 -8.10 27.78
C MET A 77 33.70 -6.76 28.05
N THR A 78 32.95 -5.67 28.20
CA THR A 78 33.58 -4.38 28.58
C THR A 78 34.09 -4.36 30.01
N ASP A 79 33.56 -5.22 30.90
CA ASP A 79 34.09 -5.40 32.26
C ASP A 79 35.41 -6.19 32.30
N PHE A 80 35.72 -6.89 31.21
CA PHE A 80 36.86 -7.81 31.15
C PHE A 80 38.20 -7.16 31.53
N PRO A 81 38.63 -6.01 30.95
CA PRO A 81 39.92 -5.40 31.30
C PRO A 81 39.95 -4.83 32.72
N ARG A 82 38.79 -4.50 33.30
CA ARG A 82 38.68 -4.05 34.70
C ARG A 82 38.99 -5.21 35.64
N ARG A 83 38.37 -6.39 35.41
CA ARG A 83 38.61 -7.61 36.21
C ARG A 83 40.05 -8.10 36.13
N GLU A 84 40.71 -7.95 34.98
CA GLU A 84 42.14 -8.25 34.84
C GLU A 84 43.01 -7.39 35.79
N GLY A 85 42.58 -6.17 36.11
CA GLY A 85 43.31 -5.24 36.98
C GLY A 85 43.05 -5.39 38.48
N MET A 86 42.05 -6.18 38.91
CA MET A 86 41.65 -6.30 40.32
C MET A 86 42.31 -7.45 41.10
N GLY A 87 43.16 -8.28 40.46
CA GLY A 87 44.12 -9.19 41.10
C GLY A 87 43.56 -10.40 41.88
N GLU A 88 42.65 -10.19 42.82
CA GLU A 88 42.30 -11.11 43.92
C GLU A 88 41.52 -12.37 43.49
N THR A 89 40.86 -12.37 42.33
CA THR A 89 40.02 -13.51 41.85
C THR A 89 40.69 -14.38 40.79
N LEU A 90 41.90 -14.03 40.33
CA LEU A 90 42.57 -14.67 39.18
C LEU A 90 43.90 -15.36 39.53
N GLU A 91 44.31 -15.31 40.79
CA GLU A 91 45.58 -15.89 41.29
C GLU A 91 45.81 -17.36 40.90
N PRO A 92 44.81 -18.27 40.94
CA PRO A 92 45.01 -19.68 40.57
C PRO A 92 45.30 -19.90 39.07
N ILE A 93 44.84 -18.99 38.20
CA ILE A 93 45.11 -19.05 36.75
C ILE A 93 46.47 -18.42 36.44
N TYR A 94 46.83 -17.34 37.14
CA TYR A 94 48.11 -16.65 36.96
C TYR A 94 49.32 -17.44 37.44
N ALA A 95 49.13 -18.46 38.29
CA ALA A 95 50.17 -19.39 38.70
C ALA A 95 50.72 -20.30 37.56
N ARG A 96 50.06 -20.35 36.39
CA ARG A 96 50.50 -21.16 35.24
C ARG A 96 51.16 -20.32 34.13
N PRO A 97 52.24 -20.80 33.48
CA PRO A 97 52.90 -20.09 32.38
C PRO A 97 52.08 -20.17 31.08
N MET A 98 50.97 -19.43 31.00
CA MET A 98 50.08 -19.39 29.84
C MET A 98 50.33 -18.15 28.97
N GLY A 99 50.27 -18.28 27.64
CA GLY A 99 50.35 -17.14 26.73
C GLY A 99 49.12 -16.20 26.83
N ASN A 100 49.29 -14.93 26.42
CA ASN A 100 48.18 -13.95 26.36
C ASN A 100 47.06 -14.38 25.40
N ALA A 101 47.43 -15.06 24.30
CA ALA A 101 46.47 -15.59 23.34
C ALA A 101 45.69 -16.79 23.90
N ASP A 102 46.37 -17.76 24.51
CA ASP A 102 45.72 -18.94 25.11
C ASP A 102 44.73 -18.55 26.22
N TYR A 103 45.12 -17.57 27.04
CA TYR A 103 44.26 -17.01 28.08
C TYR A 103 43.03 -16.30 27.49
N THR A 104 43.21 -15.43 26.49
CA THR A 104 42.10 -14.69 25.86
C THR A 104 41.12 -15.66 25.18
N TRP A 105 41.64 -16.63 24.41
CA TRP A 105 40.82 -17.65 23.76
C TRP A 105 40.07 -18.54 24.74
N GLY A 106 40.71 -18.93 25.86
CA GLY A 106 40.05 -19.70 26.90
C GLY A 106 38.85 -18.95 27.46
N ARG A 107 38.99 -17.66 27.76
CA ARG A 107 37.88 -16.87 28.32
C ARG A 107 36.77 -16.59 27.30
N ILE A 108 37.11 -16.33 26.04
CA ILE A 108 36.11 -16.24 24.96
C ILE A 108 35.34 -17.55 24.84
N LEU A 109 36.04 -18.67 24.75
CA LEU A 109 35.43 -19.99 24.61
C LEU A 109 34.52 -20.35 25.80
N GLY A 110 34.92 -20.01 27.03
CA GLY A 110 34.08 -20.21 28.22
C GLY A 110 32.76 -19.44 28.16
N ASN A 111 32.78 -18.19 27.68
CA ASN A 111 31.55 -17.43 27.47
C ASN A 111 30.73 -17.98 26.29
N VAL A 112 31.37 -18.34 25.16
CA VAL A 112 30.66 -18.95 24.02
C VAL A 112 29.92 -20.22 24.45
N MET A 113 30.54 -21.07 25.26
CA MET A 113 29.90 -22.27 25.82
C MET A 113 28.68 -21.92 26.69
N LEU A 114 28.81 -20.96 27.61
CA LEU A 114 27.69 -20.55 28.48
C LEU A 114 26.51 -20.00 27.71
N PHE A 115 26.74 -19.03 26.82
CA PHE A 115 25.69 -18.44 26.00
C PHE A 115 25.04 -19.48 25.08
N SER A 116 25.82 -20.42 24.54
CA SER A 116 25.30 -21.53 23.74
C SER A 116 24.38 -22.46 24.53
N ILE A 117 24.74 -22.82 25.77
CA ILE A 117 23.89 -23.65 26.64
C ILE A 117 22.57 -22.95 26.92
N VAL A 118 22.61 -21.65 27.28
CA VAL A 118 21.40 -20.87 27.54
C VAL A 118 20.55 -20.78 26.28
N ASN A 119 21.15 -20.57 25.11
CA ASN A 119 20.42 -20.55 23.84
C ASN A 119 19.68 -21.87 23.60
N VAL A 120 20.34 -23.02 23.78
CA VAL A 120 19.70 -24.33 23.65
C VAL A 120 18.52 -24.48 24.61
N ILE A 121 18.65 -24.04 25.85
CA ILE A 121 17.55 -24.07 26.83
C ILE A 121 16.38 -23.17 26.38
N VAL A 122 16.66 -21.96 25.90
CA VAL A 122 15.64 -21.03 25.38
C VAL A 122 14.96 -21.59 24.13
N MET A 123 15.69 -22.22 23.22
CA MET A 123 15.14 -22.88 22.05
C MET A 123 14.19 -24.02 22.45
N LEU A 124 14.58 -24.87 23.40
CA LEU A 124 13.74 -25.96 23.90
C LEU A 124 12.48 -25.43 24.59
N ALA A 125 12.59 -24.36 25.37
CA ALA A 125 11.44 -23.69 25.99
C ALA A 125 10.51 -23.08 24.93
N CYS A 126 11.05 -22.43 23.90
CA CYS A 126 10.28 -21.88 22.79
C CYS A 126 9.52 -22.99 22.02
N ILE A 127 10.17 -24.13 21.75
CA ILE A 127 9.51 -25.28 21.12
C ILE A 127 8.32 -25.74 21.97
N PHE A 128 8.54 -25.96 23.28
CA PHE A 128 7.53 -26.54 24.16
C PHE A 128 6.37 -25.59 24.46
N PHE A 129 6.66 -24.33 24.79
CA PHE A 129 5.64 -23.37 25.24
C PHE A 129 5.02 -22.57 24.10
N VAL A 130 5.77 -22.24 23.04
CA VAL A 130 5.29 -21.37 21.95
C VAL A 130 4.93 -22.19 20.73
N ASN A 131 5.88 -22.90 20.13
CA ASN A 131 5.69 -23.54 18.82
C ASN A 131 4.58 -24.60 18.84
N LEU A 132 4.58 -25.48 19.85
CA LEU A 132 3.53 -26.48 20.04
C LEU A 132 2.13 -25.91 20.35
N ASN A 133 2.03 -24.65 20.78
CA ASN A 133 0.78 -23.93 21.03
C ASN A 133 0.55 -22.80 20.00
N SER A 134 1.20 -22.89 18.84
CA SER A 134 1.07 -21.94 17.74
C SER A 134 0.51 -22.62 16.51
N LEU A 135 0.03 -21.84 15.54
CA LEU A 135 -0.37 -22.35 14.23
C LEU A 135 0.85 -22.72 13.34
N ALA A 136 2.07 -22.37 13.75
CA ALA A 136 3.28 -22.62 12.98
C ALA A 136 3.66 -24.11 13.00
N PRO A 137 3.98 -24.73 11.85
CA PRO A 137 4.45 -26.11 11.84
C PRO A 137 5.83 -26.24 12.49
N LEU A 138 5.98 -27.25 13.35
CA LEU A 138 7.25 -27.52 14.01
C LEU A 138 8.26 -28.16 13.05
N ASN A 139 9.40 -27.51 12.86
CA ASN A 139 10.58 -28.12 12.27
C ASN A 139 11.84 -27.80 13.11
N PRO A 140 12.33 -28.73 13.94
CA PRO A 140 13.48 -28.50 14.83
C PRO A 140 14.78 -28.15 14.10
N TRP A 141 14.91 -28.56 12.84
CA TRP A 141 16.10 -28.26 12.03
C TRP A 141 16.36 -26.76 11.89
N TYR A 142 15.31 -25.94 11.78
CA TYR A 142 15.46 -24.49 11.63
C TYR A 142 16.03 -23.82 12.89
N TYR A 143 15.71 -24.32 14.09
CA TYR A 143 16.35 -23.85 15.31
C TYR A 143 17.86 -24.13 15.30
N LEU A 144 18.26 -25.34 14.89
CA LEU A 144 19.67 -25.70 14.78
C LEU A 144 20.39 -24.88 13.71
N PHE A 145 19.75 -24.65 12.56
CA PHE A 145 20.29 -23.81 11.50
C PHE A 145 20.63 -22.42 12.04
N TYR A 146 19.64 -21.70 12.60
CA TYR A 146 19.87 -20.34 13.11
C TYR A 146 20.81 -20.31 14.32
N PHE A 147 20.82 -21.35 15.15
CA PHE A 147 21.80 -21.46 16.22
C PHE A 147 23.24 -21.37 15.68
N PHE A 148 23.57 -22.14 14.64
CA PHE A 148 24.92 -22.17 14.07
C PHE A 148 25.22 -20.98 13.17
N THR A 149 24.26 -20.53 12.36
CA THR A 149 24.52 -19.53 11.31
C THR A 149 24.20 -18.11 11.74
N LEU A 150 23.31 -17.91 12.71
CA LEU A 150 22.91 -16.58 13.20
C LEU A 150 23.47 -16.29 14.59
N ASN A 151 23.12 -17.09 15.60
CA ASN A 151 23.45 -16.76 17.00
C ASN A 151 24.95 -16.79 17.28
N ILE A 152 25.69 -17.80 16.79
CA ILE A 152 27.14 -17.93 17.01
C ILE A 152 27.92 -16.79 16.33
N PRO A 153 27.73 -16.48 15.04
CA PRO A 153 28.42 -15.35 14.40
C PRO A 153 28.13 -14.01 15.09
N SER A 154 26.86 -13.74 15.44
CA SER A 154 26.47 -12.52 16.17
C SER A 154 27.12 -12.43 17.55
N LEU A 155 27.23 -13.56 18.26
CA LEU A 155 27.93 -13.66 19.55
C LEU A 155 29.40 -13.30 19.41
N ILE A 156 30.11 -13.95 18.48
CA ILE A 156 31.55 -13.75 18.26
C ILE A 156 31.83 -12.31 17.82
N PHE A 157 30.98 -11.76 16.95
CA PHE A 157 31.07 -10.36 16.53
C PHE A 157 30.97 -9.39 17.71
N MET A 158 29.91 -9.49 18.50
CA MET A 158 29.70 -8.58 19.63
C MET A 158 30.72 -8.76 20.74
N MET A 159 31.19 -9.99 21.00
CA MET A 159 32.29 -10.22 21.94
C MET A 159 33.58 -9.54 21.48
N GLY A 160 33.97 -9.76 20.23
CA GLY A 160 35.19 -9.20 19.64
C GLY A 160 35.16 -7.68 19.62
N LEU A 161 34.09 -7.10 19.08
CA LEU A 161 33.91 -5.65 18.98
C LEU A 161 33.93 -4.99 20.36
N SER A 162 33.25 -5.59 21.34
CA SER A 162 33.16 -5.07 22.71
C SER A 162 34.53 -5.06 23.40
N LEU A 163 35.28 -6.18 23.32
CA LEU A 163 36.63 -6.30 23.89
C LEU A 163 37.63 -5.36 23.23
N TRP A 164 37.58 -5.25 21.89
CA TRP A 164 38.46 -4.35 21.15
C TRP A 164 38.19 -2.88 21.51
N SER A 165 36.91 -2.48 21.52
CA SER A 165 36.50 -1.09 21.80
C SER A 165 36.94 -0.62 23.18
N VAL A 166 36.72 -1.41 24.24
CA VAL A 166 37.12 -1.03 25.60
C VAL A 166 38.66 -0.92 25.75
N ARG A 167 39.42 -1.76 25.04
CA ARG A 167 40.89 -1.74 25.07
C ARG A 167 41.49 -0.57 24.29
N VAL A 168 40.84 -0.16 23.20
CA VAL A 168 41.26 1.00 22.40
C VAL A 168 40.89 2.31 23.10
N MET A 169 39.64 2.47 23.53
CA MET A 169 39.14 3.71 24.12
C MET A 169 39.67 3.97 25.54
N ARG A 170 40.04 2.90 26.27
CA ARG A 170 40.48 2.93 27.67
C ARG A 170 39.49 3.59 28.64
N PHE A 171 38.27 3.87 28.19
CA PHE A 171 37.19 4.44 28.97
C PHE A 171 35.92 3.59 28.82
N ARG A 172 35.60 2.83 29.88
CA ARG A 172 34.54 1.80 29.87
C ARG A 172 33.17 2.36 29.54
N TYR A 173 32.79 3.48 30.17
CA TYR A 173 31.44 4.03 30.04
C TYR A 173 31.18 4.59 28.64
N LEU A 174 32.17 5.19 27.99
CA LEU A 174 32.06 5.62 26.59
C LEU A 174 31.95 4.41 25.64
N ALA A 175 32.76 3.37 25.85
CA ALA A 175 32.64 2.14 25.06
C ALA A 175 31.25 1.50 25.21
N LEU A 176 30.72 1.43 26.43
CA LEU A 176 29.35 0.97 26.70
C LEU A 176 28.30 1.80 25.95
N LEU A 177 28.36 3.13 26.07
CA LEU A 177 27.40 4.04 25.43
C LEU A 177 27.40 3.89 23.91
N LEU A 178 28.59 3.82 23.29
CA LEU A 178 28.71 3.65 21.84
C LEU A 178 28.24 2.28 21.36
N LEU A 179 28.52 1.21 22.09
CA LEU A 179 28.09 -0.15 21.73
C LEU A 179 26.57 -0.34 21.89
N LEU A 180 25.98 0.25 22.93
CA LEU A 180 24.52 0.25 23.11
C LEU A 180 23.83 1.11 22.05
N GLY A 181 24.41 2.27 21.71
CA GLY A 181 23.96 3.08 20.57
C GLY A 181 24.03 2.32 19.26
N TRP A 182 25.14 1.62 18.99
CA TRP A 182 25.30 0.75 17.82
C TRP A 182 24.25 -0.36 17.76
N LEU A 183 23.96 -1.03 18.89
CA LEU A 183 22.90 -2.04 18.96
C LEU A 183 21.53 -1.44 18.61
N GLY A 184 21.20 -0.25 19.14
CA GLY A 184 19.96 0.46 18.80
C GLY A 184 19.85 0.81 17.31
N VAL A 185 20.92 1.36 16.72
CA VAL A 185 21.00 1.67 15.28
C VAL A 185 20.88 0.40 14.43
N SER A 186 21.45 -0.72 14.89
CA SER A 186 21.38 -2.01 14.21
C SER A 186 19.97 -2.59 14.17
N ILE A 187 19.11 -2.24 15.13
CA ILE A 187 17.71 -2.69 15.17
C ILE A 187 16.83 -1.77 14.30
N VAL A 188 17.06 -0.45 14.35
CA VAL A 188 16.13 0.53 13.76
C VAL A 188 16.47 0.87 12.31
N TRP A 189 17.74 0.83 11.90
CA TRP A 189 18.18 1.45 10.64
C TRP A 189 19.00 0.53 9.73
N LEU A 190 20.01 -0.18 10.26
CA LEU A 190 20.91 -1.00 9.44
C LEU A 190 20.24 -2.08 8.57
N PRO A 191 19.12 -2.73 8.99
CA PRO A 191 18.45 -3.74 8.15
C PRO A 191 17.94 -3.18 6.82
N TYR A 192 17.73 -1.85 6.74
CA TYR A 192 17.13 -1.17 5.60
C TYR A 192 18.15 -0.38 4.76
N VAL A 193 19.45 -0.54 5.06
CA VAL A 193 20.55 0.19 4.42
C VAL A 193 21.51 -0.80 3.78
N LEU A 194 22.02 -0.48 2.58
CA LEU A 194 22.97 -1.33 1.84
C LEU A 194 22.54 -2.80 1.80
N HIS A 195 21.30 -3.07 1.40
CA HIS A 195 20.73 -4.42 1.30
C HIS A 195 20.86 -5.29 2.58
N GLY A 196 21.01 -4.65 3.74
CA GLY A 196 21.26 -5.34 5.01
C GLY A 196 22.71 -5.80 5.22
N THR A 197 23.67 -5.51 4.33
CA THR A 197 25.07 -5.97 4.39
C THR A 197 25.80 -5.64 5.71
N VAL A 198 25.43 -4.51 6.31
CA VAL A 198 26.00 -4.04 7.59
C VAL A 198 25.19 -4.49 8.81
N ASP A 199 24.09 -5.20 8.61
CA ASP A 199 23.21 -5.70 9.66
C ASP A 199 23.68 -7.03 10.25
N PHE A 200 24.38 -6.94 11.38
CA PHE A 200 24.87 -8.12 12.09
C PHE A 200 23.75 -9.04 12.58
N LEU A 201 22.50 -8.58 12.70
CA LEU A 201 21.35 -9.38 13.13
C LEU A 201 20.65 -10.14 11.99
N ALA A 202 21.06 -9.91 10.73
CA ALA A 202 20.53 -10.60 9.54
C ALA A 202 19.04 -10.35 9.24
N THR A 203 18.45 -9.32 9.81
CA THR A 203 17.06 -8.92 9.57
C THR A 203 16.88 -8.42 8.13
N GLY A 204 17.89 -7.72 7.58
CA GLY A 204 17.85 -7.18 6.22
C GLY A 204 18.10 -8.17 5.08
N VAL A 205 18.47 -9.42 5.37
CA VAL A 205 18.98 -10.38 4.37
C VAL A 205 18.04 -11.59 4.24
N PRO A 206 17.66 -12.00 3.01
CA PRO A 206 16.80 -13.18 2.80
C PRO A 206 17.32 -14.43 3.51
N ASN A 207 16.65 -14.82 4.59
CA ASN A 207 17.06 -15.93 5.46
C ASN A 207 15.90 -16.90 5.78
N LEU A 208 14.80 -16.78 5.06
CA LEU A 208 13.65 -17.68 5.14
C LEU A 208 13.85 -18.96 4.32
N PHE A 209 12.92 -19.90 4.49
CA PHE A 209 12.91 -21.20 3.83
C PHE A 209 11.60 -21.39 3.07
N SER A 210 11.73 -21.75 1.80
CA SER A 210 10.63 -22.22 0.97
C SER A 210 10.51 -23.74 1.03
N ASP A 211 9.28 -24.25 1.10
CA ASP A 211 9.00 -25.69 0.99
C ASP A 211 9.31 -26.22 -0.44
N VAL A 212 9.49 -25.33 -1.43
CA VAL A 212 9.78 -25.65 -2.84
C VAL A 212 11.27 -25.53 -3.16
N THR A 213 11.87 -24.39 -2.85
CA THR A 213 13.26 -24.06 -3.26
C THR A 213 14.27 -24.18 -2.13
N GLY A 214 13.83 -24.50 -0.91
CA GLY A 214 14.68 -24.46 0.28
C GLY A 214 15.03 -23.03 0.70
N HIS A 215 16.23 -22.83 1.24
CA HIS A 215 16.65 -21.51 1.72
C HIS A 215 16.75 -20.50 0.56
N LEU A 216 16.13 -19.32 0.71
CA LEU A 216 15.92 -18.33 -0.37
C LEU A 216 17.19 -17.68 -0.96
N GLY A 217 18.37 -18.02 -0.45
CA GLY A 217 19.60 -17.28 -0.74
C GLY A 217 20.79 -17.78 0.08
N LEU A 218 20.93 -19.10 0.24
CA LEU A 218 21.90 -19.71 1.17
C LEU A 218 23.32 -19.17 0.98
N GLY A 219 23.78 -19.03 -0.27
CA GLY A 219 25.12 -18.54 -0.58
C GLY A 219 25.36 -17.10 -0.09
N TYR A 220 24.48 -16.18 -0.45
CA TYR A 220 24.55 -14.78 -0.01
C TYR A 220 24.42 -14.66 1.51
N TYR A 221 23.48 -15.41 2.12
CA TYR A 221 23.30 -15.44 3.55
C TYR A 221 24.56 -15.93 4.28
N LEU A 222 25.15 -17.06 3.87
CA LEU A 222 26.35 -17.59 4.52
C LEU A 222 27.57 -16.68 4.32
N LEU A 223 27.73 -16.10 3.12
CA LEU A 223 28.77 -15.08 2.87
C LEU A 223 28.59 -13.90 3.82
N HIS A 224 27.35 -13.41 3.96
CA HIS A 224 27.03 -12.35 4.90
C HIS A 224 27.34 -12.73 6.35
N ARG A 225 27.00 -13.95 6.79
CA ARG A 225 27.32 -14.42 8.15
C ARG A 225 28.83 -14.55 8.36
N SER A 226 29.58 -14.88 7.32
CA SER A 226 31.04 -14.94 7.36
C SER A 226 31.68 -13.57 7.62
N ILE A 227 31.08 -12.47 7.15
CA ILE A 227 31.55 -11.09 7.43
C ILE A 227 31.67 -10.89 8.94
N PHE A 228 30.58 -11.11 9.69
CA PHE A 228 30.54 -10.85 11.12
C PHE A 228 31.36 -11.85 11.93
N LEU A 229 31.45 -13.11 11.48
CA LEU A 229 32.33 -14.10 12.08
C LEU A 229 33.82 -13.71 11.94
N LEU A 230 34.23 -13.28 10.74
CA LEU A 230 35.60 -12.83 10.46
C LEU A 230 35.94 -11.52 11.18
N LEU A 231 35.05 -10.53 11.13
CA LEU A 231 35.21 -9.25 11.85
C LEU A 231 35.31 -9.49 13.36
N GLY A 232 34.40 -10.28 13.93
CA GLY A 232 34.40 -10.62 15.35
C GLY A 232 35.68 -11.28 15.79
N THR A 233 36.09 -12.33 15.06
CA THR A 233 37.33 -13.05 15.32
C THR A 233 38.55 -12.14 15.16
N GLY A 234 38.57 -11.31 14.13
CA GLY A 234 39.61 -10.31 13.89
C GLY A 234 39.74 -9.28 15.02
N PHE A 235 38.62 -8.76 15.52
CA PHE A 235 38.60 -7.87 16.70
C PHE A 235 39.11 -8.56 17.96
N VAL A 236 38.74 -9.83 18.19
CA VAL A 236 39.31 -10.64 19.29
C VAL A 236 40.83 -10.70 19.19
N PHE A 237 41.38 -11.03 18.01
CA PHE A 237 42.83 -11.10 17.81
C PHE A 237 43.53 -9.74 18.00
N CYS A 238 42.97 -8.66 17.44
CA CYS A 238 43.48 -7.30 17.61
C CYS A 238 43.47 -6.86 19.08
N SER A 239 42.49 -7.32 19.86
CA SER A 239 42.37 -6.99 21.29
C SER A 239 43.56 -7.51 22.11
N ILE A 240 44.24 -8.59 21.70
CA ILE A 240 45.33 -9.23 22.46
C ILE A 240 46.51 -8.28 22.71
N LYS A 241 46.78 -7.36 21.77
CA LYS A 241 47.86 -6.35 21.91
C LYS A 241 47.59 -5.37 23.06
N GLY A 242 46.33 -5.13 23.41
CA GLY A 242 45.91 -4.20 24.46
C GLY A 242 45.88 -4.80 25.87
N MET A 243 46.35 -6.03 26.08
CA MET A 243 46.42 -6.66 27.39
C MET A 243 47.46 -5.99 28.30
N LYS A 244 47.09 -5.74 29.56
CA LYS A 244 48.05 -5.26 30.58
C LYS A 244 49.05 -6.34 31.01
N ARG A 245 48.74 -7.62 30.77
CA ARG A 245 49.58 -8.78 31.09
C ARG A 245 50.85 -8.81 30.22
N LEU A 246 52.02 -8.97 30.83
CA LEU A 246 53.30 -9.06 30.12
C LEU A 246 53.27 -10.21 29.09
N PRO A 247 53.50 -9.94 27.80
CA PRO A 247 53.51 -10.99 26.79
C PRO A 247 54.76 -11.88 26.98
N SER A 248 54.58 -13.20 26.91
CA SER A 248 55.69 -14.16 26.96
C SER A 248 56.73 -13.94 25.85
N VAL A 249 56.28 -13.45 24.68
CA VAL A 249 57.13 -12.98 23.57
C VAL A 249 56.47 -11.78 22.90
N LYS A 250 57.09 -10.59 22.93
CA LYS A 250 56.55 -9.36 22.33
C LYS A 250 56.20 -9.52 20.83
N LYS A 251 57.03 -10.23 20.05
CA LYS A 251 56.79 -10.52 18.63
C LYS A 251 55.48 -11.30 18.38
N ARG A 252 55.04 -12.15 19.31
CA ARG A 252 53.78 -12.92 19.17
C ARG A 252 52.54 -12.04 19.30
N ALA A 253 52.54 -11.04 20.18
CA ALA A 253 51.43 -10.10 20.31
C ALA A 253 51.23 -9.27 19.03
N THR A 254 52.32 -8.84 18.40
CA THR A 254 52.28 -8.15 17.10
C THR A 254 51.80 -9.06 15.97
N PHE A 255 52.23 -10.34 15.95
CA PHE A 255 51.74 -11.33 14.99
C PHE A 255 50.22 -11.52 15.06
N TYR A 256 49.64 -11.66 16.26
CA TYR A 256 48.19 -11.76 16.43
C TYR A 256 47.45 -10.50 15.98
N ALA A 257 48.02 -9.31 16.18
CA ALA A 257 47.42 -8.07 15.69
C ALA A 257 47.40 -8.00 14.15
N TYR A 258 48.47 -8.43 13.46
CA TYR A 258 48.48 -8.51 12.00
C TYR A 258 47.51 -9.59 11.46
N GLY A 259 47.45 -10.75 12.12
CA GLY A 259 46.46 -11.78 11.80
C GLY A 259 45.03 -11.28 11.96
N GLY A 260 44.73 -10.58 13.07
CA GLY A 260 43.44 -9.95 13.31
C GLY A 260 43.09 -8.89 12.26
N GLY A 261 44.05 -8.03 11.90
CA GLY A 261 43.88 -7.05 10.81
C GLY A 261 43.58 -7.72 9.46
N THR A 262 44.24 -8.83 9.16
CA THR A 262 43.99 -9.61 7.93
C THR A 262 42.58 -10.19 7.90
N LEU A 263 42.09 -10.74 9.01
CA LEU A 263 40.71 -11.24 9.11
C LEU A 263 39.67 -10.13 8.97
N ILE A 264 39.94 -8.94 9.52
CA ILE A 264 39.08 -7.76 9.34
C ILE A 264 39.02 -7.36 7.86
N LEU A 265 40.17 -7.29 7.19
CA LEU A 265 40.24 -6.99 5.76
C LEU A 265 39.48 -8.02 4.92
N LEU A 266 39.60 -9.31 5.26
CA LEU A 266 38.86 -10.38 4.58
C LEU A 266 37.35 -10.24 4.80
N GLY A 267 36.91 -9.93 6.03
CA GLY A 267 35.50 -9.66 6.33
C GLY A 267 34.95 -8.47 5.53
N ILE A 268 35.70 -7.37 5.41
CA ILE A 268 35.35 -6.22 4.58
C ILE A 268 35.29 -6.61 3.09
N ALA A 269 36.25 -7.42 2.62
CA ALA A 269 36.26 -7.91 1.24
C ALA A 269 35.02 -8.77 0.92
N CYS A 270 34.57 -9.61 1.85
CA CYS A 270 33.31 -10.34 1.71
C CYS A 270 32.10 -9.39 1.58
N GLY A 271 32.06 -8.31 2.36
CA GLY A 271 31.00 -7.29 2.25
C GLY A 271 31.02 -6.54 0.91
N ILE A 272 32.21 -6.16 0.42
CA ILE A 272 32.37 -5.52 -0.90
C ILE A 272 31.95 -6.48 -2.01
N LEU A 273 32.30 -7.76 -1.92
CA LEU A 273 31.92 -8.78 -2.91
C LEU A 273 30.39 -8.97 -2.95
N LEU A 274 29.73 -8.94 -1.79
CA LEU A 274 28.28 -9.04 -1.70
C LEU A 274 27.60 -7.83 -2.35
N GLU A 275 28.06 -6.61 -2.06
CA GLU A 275 27.53 -5.39 -2.70
C GLU A 275 27.82 -5.35 -4.20
N ALA A 276 29.01 -5.75 -4.64
CA ALA A 276 29.39 -5.75 -6.06
C ALA A 276 28.46 -6.60 -6.95
N ALA A 277 27.81 -7.63 -6.39
CA ALA A 277 26.81 -8.42 -7.10
C ALA A 277 25.59 -7.58 -7.52
N TYR A 278 25.10 -6.69 -6.65
CA TYR A 278 23.98 -5.80 -6.94
C TYR A 278 24.33 -4.76 -8.02
N TRP A 279 25.56 -4.22 -7.99
CA TRP A 279 26.02 -3.26 -9.02
C TRP A 279 25.99 -3.85 -10.44
N SER A 280 26.35 -5.12 -10.60
CA SER A 280 26.27 -5.81 -11.89
C SER A 280 24.84 -5.92 -12.40
N ASP A 281 23.89 -6.19 -11.50
CA ASP A 281 22.47 -6.29 -11.82
C ASP A 281 21.91 -4.91 -12.24
N ARG A 282 22.16 -3.85 -11.46
CA ARG A 282 21.78 -2.47 -11.81
C ARG A 282 22.29 -2.03 -13.17
N SER A 283 23.56 -2.27 -13.47
CA SER A 283 24.14 -1.92 -14.77
C SER A 283 23.46 -2.66 -15.93
N THR A 284 23.09 -3.92 -15.72
CA THR A 284 22.41 -4.74 -16.72
C THR A 284 20.98 -4.24 -16.96
N ARG A 285 20.25 -3.94 -15.88
CA ARG A 285 18.92 -3.35 -15.94
C ARG A 285 18.90 -2.01 -16.67
N GLU A 286 19.87 -1.15 -16.39
CA GLU A 286 19.97 0.14 -17.05
C GLU A 286 20.22 0.01 -18.56
N LYS A 287 21.05 -0.95 -18.99
CA LYS A 287 21.22 -1.26 -20.42
C LYS A 287 19.90 -1.68 -21.08
N TYR A 288 19.04 -2.42 -20.39
CA TYR A 288 17.74 -2.79 -20.92
C TYR A 288 16.79 -1.59 -21.01
N ARG A 289 16.80 -0.71 -20.01
CA ARG A 289 16.06 0.56 -20.06
C ARG A 289 16.56 1.46 -21.20
N GLU A 290 17.87 1.58 -21.40
CA GLU A 290 18.49 2.33 -22.50
C GLU A 290 18.13 1.75 -23.88
N SER A 291 18.24 0.43 -24.06
CA SER A 291 17.81 -0.25 -25.30
C SER A 291 16.34 0.07 -25.60
N PHE A 292 15.47 0.02 -24.59
CA PHE A 292 14.06 0.39 -24.77
C PHE A 292 13.91 1.84 -25.25
N ARG A 293 14.59 2.78 -24.58
CA ARG A 293 14.55 4.21 -24.92
C ARG A 293 15.05 4.50 -26.35
N ASN A 294 16.04 3.76 -26.82
CA ASN A 294 16.67 3.98 -28.12
C ASN A 294 15.81 3.49 -29.30
N HIS A 295 15.04 2.41 -29.12
CA HIS A 295 14.30 1.78 -30.22
C HIS A 295 12.79 1.99 -30.17
N TRP A 296 12.20 2.14 -28.99
CA TRP A 296 10.75 2.32 -28.87
C TRP A 296 10.32 3.71 -29.37
N LYS A 297 9.43 3.74 -30.37
CA LYS A 297 8.91 4.98 -30.99
C LYS A 297 7.38 5.10 -30.95
N GLY A 298 6.70 4.30 -30.13
CA GLY A 298 5.24 4.35 -29.96
C GLY A 298 4.41 3.67 -31.06
N LYS A 299 5.01 3.22 -32.17
CA LYS A 299 4.31 2.44 -33.20
C LYS A 299 4.17 0.98 -32.78
N LEU A 300 2.93 0.52 -32.65
CA LEU A 300 2.58 -0.80 -32.14
C LEU A 300 2.35 -1.80 -33.28
N CYS A 301 3.06 -2.92 -33.23
CA CYS A 301 2.66 -4.14 -33.94
C CYS A 301 1.77 -4.99 -33.01
N HIS A 302 1.02 -5.91 -33.60
CA HIS A 302 0.12 -6.85 -32.90
C HIS A 302 0.45 -8.29 -33.31
N ILE A 303 0.42 -9.25 -32.37
CA ILE A 303 0.48 -10.67 -32.73
C ILE A 303 -0.92 -11.26 -32.72
N GLU A 304 -1.45 -11.61 -33.89
CA GLU A 304 -2.78 -12.23 -34.01
C GLU A 304 -2.77 -13.68 -33.49
N ARG A 305 -1.75 -14.44 -33.87
CA ARG A 305 -1.60 -15.86 -33.56
C ARG A 305 -0.17 -16.20 -33.22
N HIS A 306 0.01 -17.08 -32.22
CA HIS A 306 1.32 -17.51 -31.76
C HIS A 306 1.31 -18.98 -31.36
N SER A 307 2.01 -19.81 -32.14
CA SER A 307 2.30 -21.19 -31.79
C SER A 307 3.70 -21.31 -31.22
N ILE A 308 3.83 -21.86 -30.01
CA ILE A 308 5.09 -22.01 -29.30
C ILE A 308 5.35 -23.50 -29.10
N ARG A 309 6.52 -23.97 -29.51
CA ARG A 309 7.07 -25.28 -29.12
C ARG A 309 8.17 -25.06 -28.10
N MET A 310 8.03 -25.69 -26.94
CA MET A 310 8.93 -25.60 -25.80
C MET A 310 9.52 -26.97 -25.49
N GLU A 311 10.83 -26.99 -25.25
CA GLU A 311 11.55 -28.15 -24.73
C GLU A 311 12.52 -27.69 -23.63
N GLN A 312 12.46 -28.31 -22.46
CA GLN A 312 13.37 -28.02 -21.35
C GLN A 312 14.48 -29.08 -21.29
N ARG A 313 15.74 -28.63 -21.22
CA ARG A 313 16.89 -29.49 -20.94
C ARG A 313 17.62 -28.94 -19.72
N GLN A 314 17.46 -29.60 -18.57
CA GLN A 314 17.95 -29.13 -17.27
C GLN A 314 17.42 -27.72 -16.97
N ASP A 315 18.31 -26.74 -16.85
CA ASP A 315 18.01 -25.35 -16.55
C ASP A 315 17.97 -24.44 -17.79
N ARG A 316 17.88 -25.02 -18.99
CA ARG A 316 17.84 -24.30 -20.28
C ARG A 316 16.58 -24.60 -21.07
N LEU A 317 16.12 -23.59 -21.81
CA LEU A 317 14.95 -23.64 -22.68
C LEU A 317 15.38 -23.67 -24.15
N PHE A 318 14.69 -24.49 -24.94
CA PHE A 318 14.83 -24.59 -26.39
C PHE A 318 13.46 -24.38 -27.02
N MET A 319 13.35 -23.32 -27.82
CA MET A 319 12.07 -22.76 -28.19
C MET A 319 11.97 -22.49 -29.68
N GLU A 320 10.77 -22.66 -30.20
CA GLU A 320 10.41 -22.31 -31.56
C GLU A 320 9.04 -21.63 -31.55
N SER A 321 8.98 -20.43 -32.13
CA SER A 321 7.77 -19.61 -32.19
C SER A 321 7.35 -19.37 -33.63
N ASP A 322 6.17 -19.85 -34.01
CA ASP A 322 5.49 -19.49 -35.26
C ASP A 322 4.43 -18.43 -34.95
N LEU A 323 4.62 -17.20 -35.43
CA LEU A 323 3.74 -16.07 -35.12
C LEU A 323 3.29 -15.30 -36.37
N ILE A 324 2.13 -14.65 -36.27
CA ILE A 324 1.58 -13.73 -37.28
C ILE A 324 1.63 -12.32 -36.71
N LEU A 325 2.56 -11.51 -37.21
CA LEU A 325 2.78 -10.12 -36.81
C LEU A 325 2.02 -9.18 -37.74
N CYS A 326 1.15 -8.35 -37.19
CA CYS A 326 0.27 -7.46 -37.93
C CYS A 326 0.62 -5.99 -37.65
N ASN A 327 0.50 -5.16 -38.68
CA ASN A 327 0.51 -3.71 -38.55
C ASN A 327 -0.94 -3.20 -38.47
N LEU A 328 -1.37 -2.77 -37.28
CA LEU A 328 -2.72 -2.23 -37.10
C LEU A 328 -2.84 -0.76 -37.52
N THR A 329 -1.72 -0.07 -37.73
CA THR A 329 -1.71 1.34 -38.14
C THR A 329 -1.96 1.48 -39.64
N GLU A 330 -2.40 2.68 -40.06
CA GLU A 330 -2.53 3.01 -41.48
C GLU A 330 -1.16 3.32 -42.13
N GLU A 331 -0.17 3.68 -41.31
CA GLU A 331 1.18 3.99 -41.76
C GLU A 331 2.04 2.73 -41.89
N LYS A 332 3.04 2.79 -42.77
CA LYS A 332 4.05 1.74 -42.89
C LYS A 332 4.96 1.69 -41.66
N ILE A 333 5.29 0.48 -41.20
CA ILE A 333 6.31 0.23 -40.18
C ILE A 333 7.57 -0.31 -40.87
N ASP A 334 8.61 0.52 -40.95
CA ASP A 334 9.84 0.15 -41.68
C ASP A 334 10.66 -0.94 -40.98
N ARG A 335 10.68 -0.91 -39.64
CA ARG A 335 11.44 -1.83 -38.79
C ARG A 335 10.57 -2.29 -37.62
N PRO A 336 9.79 -3.37 -37.80
CA PRO A 336 8.97 -3.90 -36.72
C PRO A 336 9.85 -4.46 -35.60
N LEU A 337 9.34 -4.35 -34.37
CA LEU A 337 10.04 -4.75 -33.15
C LEU A 337 9.36 -5.97 -32.53
N LEU A 338 10.17 -6.90 -32.04
CA LEU A 338 9.73 -7.96 -31.12
C LEU A 338 10.53 -7.85 -29.81
N PHE A 339 9.89 -8.18 -28.69
CA PHE A 339 10.48 -8.19 -27.36
C PHE A 339 10.66 -9.64 -26.90
N LEU A 340 11.87 -9.98 -26.46
CA LEU A 340 12.22 -11.31 -25.95
C LEU A 340 13.23 -11.14 -24.82
N ASN A 341 13.21 -12.01 -23.81
CA ASN A 341 14.19 -11.99 -22.73
C ASN A 341 15.65 -12.00 -23.28
N PRO A 342 16.54 -11.10 -22.83
CA PRO A 342 17.94 -11.04 -23.27
C PRO A 342 18.75 -12.33 -23.04
N GLY A 343 18.41 -13.11 -22.01
CA GLY A 343 19.03 -14.39 -21.71
C GLY A 343 18.67 -15.52 -22.70
N LEU A 344 17.66 -15.28 -23.57
CA LEU A 344 17.29 -16.16 -24.67
C LEU A 344 17.92 -15.64 -25.97
N ARG A 345 18.89 -16.41 -26.48
CA ARG A 345 19.60 -16.10 -27.72
C ARG A 345 18.73 -16.49 -28.91
N VAL A 346 18.47 -15.54 -29.79
CA VAL A 346 17.82 -15.80 -31.09
C VAL A 346 18.84 -16.44 -32.03
N GLU A 347 18.52 -17.62 -32.53
CA GLU A 347 19.35 -18.39 -33.44
C GLU A 347 18.99 -18.09 -34.90
N ASP A 348 17.70 -17.99 -35.20
CA ASP A 348 17.19 -17.79 -36.55
C ASP A 348 15.81 -17.12 -36.58
N VAL A 349 15.53 -16.38 -37.66
CA VAL A 349 14.23 -15.76 -37.95
C VAL A 349 13.90 -16.01 -39.42
N GLU A 350 12.80 -16.71 -39.70
CA GLU A 350 12.41 -17.07 -41.07
C GLU A 350 11.02 -16.53 -41.44
N GLU A 351 10.87 -16.02 -42.66
CA GLU A 351 9.59 -15.75 -43.34
C GLU A 351 9.41 -16.79 -44.45
N ARG A 352 8.40 -17.67 -44.34
CA ARG A 352 8.09 -18.71 -45.34
C ARG A 352 9.32 -19.58 -45.71
N GLY A 353 10.16 -19.91 -44.73
CA GLY A 353 11.40 -20.70 -44.90
C GLY A 353 12.57 -19.93 -45.51
N LYS A 354 12.47 -18.60 -45.66
CA LYS A 354 13.59 -17.72 -46.04
C LYS A 354 14.05 -16.92 -44.84
N ASN A 355 15.37 -16.80 -44.69
CA ASN A 355 15.96 -16.09 -43.57
C ASN A 355 15.67 -14.57 -43.64
N VAL A 356 15.30 -13.97 -42.52
CA VAL A 356 15.01 -12.54 -42.35
C VAL A 356 16.12 -11.93 -41.52
N ASN A 357 16.80 -10.93 -42.07
CA ASN A 357 17.83 -10.21 -41.33
C ASN A 357 17.22 -9.48 -40.13
N PHE A 358 17.90 -9.56 -39.00
CA PHE A 358 17.51 -8.86 -37.78
C PHE A 358 18.72 -8.36 -37.01
N LYS A 359 18.49 -7.35 -36.17
CA LYS A 359 19.46 -6.89 -35.17
C LYS A 359 18.92 -7.14 -33.78
N ARG A 360 19.81 -7.48 -32.86
CA ARG A 360 19.49 -7.72 -31.45
C ARG A 360 20.15 -6.62 -30.61
N ASP A 361 19.35 -5.92 -29.80
CA ASP A 361 19.85 -4.98 -28.80
C ASP A 361 19.12 -5.21 -27.47
N GLY A 362 19.81 -5.82 -26.50
CA GLY A 362 19.21 -6.23 -25.23
C GLY A 362 17.97 -7.11 -25.44
N GLN A 363 16.81 -6.62 -24.99
CA GLN A 363 15.51 -7.28 -25.09
C GLN A 363 14.80 -7.10 -26.44
N ILE A 364 15.31 -6.26 -27.36
CA ILE A 364 14.62 -5.91 -28.60
C ILE A 364 15.21 -6.65 -29.79
N ILE A 365 14.35 -7.22 -30.63
CA ILE A 365 14.66 -7.78 -31.95
C ILE A 365 14.12 -6.80 -32.99
N ILE A 366 15.01 -6.25 -33.80
CA ILE A 366 14.70 -5.27 -34.83
C ILE A 366 14.74 -5.98 -36.16
N LEU A 367 13.60 -6.11 -36.83
CA LEU A 367 13.50 -6.83 -38.10
C LEU A 367 13.82 -5.88 -39.26
N ASP A 368 14.74 -6.29 -40.15
CA ASP A 368 15.03 -5.57 -41.40
C ASP A 368 14.01 -5.98 -42.48
N ARG A 369 12.72 -5.96 -42.12
CA ARG A 369 11.59 -6.36 -42.96
C ARG A 369 10.38 -5.47 -42.66
N PRO A 370 10.01 -4.53 -43.55
CA PRO A 370 8.90 -3.61 -43.31
C PRO A 370 7.54 -4.30 -43.43
N ILE A 371 6.51 -3.74 -42.79
CA ILE A 371 5.10 -4.15 -42.92
C ILE A 371 4.27 -2.92 -43.28
N ASP A 372 3.53 -2.99 -44.39
CA ASP A 372 2.65 -1.91 -44.83
C ASP A 372 1.40 -1.79 -43.91
N GLY A 373 0.69 -0.66 -43.96
CA GLY A 373 -0.49 -0.43 -43.12
C GLY A 373 -1.57 -1.49 -43.35
N GLY A 374 -2.06 -2.11 -42.27
CA GLY A 374 -3.06 -3.18 -42.32
C GLY A 374 -2.56 -4.56 -42.81
N ASP A 375 -1.28 -4.71 -43.16
CA ASP A 375 -0.71 -5.98 -43.63
C ASP A 375 -0.16 -6.85 -42.48
N SER A 376 0.20 -8.10 -42.78
CA SER A 376 0.71 -9.09 -41.83
C SER A 376 1.92 -9.87 -42.34
N LEU A 377 2.74 -10.35 -41.41
CA LEU A 377 3.96 -11.08 -41.64
C LEU A 377 3.98 -12.37 -40.80
N ARG A 378 4.15 -13.53 -41.45
CA ARG A 378 4.32 -14.80 -40.73
C ARG A 378 5.80 -15.08 -40.49
N LEU A 379 6.18 -15.15 -39.22
CA LEU A 379 7.55 -15.36 -38.78
C LEU A 379 7.69 -16.66 -38.01
N ARG A 380 8.79 -17.35 -38.23
CA ARG A 380 9.29 -18.45 -37.40
C ARG A 380 10.56 -17.99 -36.70
N VAL A 381 10.59 -18.08 -35.37
CA VAL A 381 11.71 -17.61 -34.55
C VAL A 381 12.24 -18.77 -33.70
N CYS A 382 13.50 -19.14 -33.88
CA CYS A 382 14.18 -20.18 -33.10
C CYS A 382 15.09 -19.52 -32.06
N TYR A 383 14.99 -19.92 -30.80
CA TYR A 383 15.75 -19.29 -29.71
C TYR A 383 15.98 -20.26 -28.54
N SER A 384 17.08 -20.06 -27.82
CA SER A 384 17.46 -20.91 -26.69
C SER A 384 18.27 -20.18 -25.63
N GLY A 385 18.21 -20.63 -24.37
CA GLY A 385 18.98 -19.99 -23.30
C GLY A 385 18.40 -20.18 -21.91
N LYS A 386 18.70 -19.23 -21.04
CA LYS A 386 18.18 -19.13 -19.67
C LYS A 386 17.45 -17.81 -19.52
N ILE A 387 16.48 -17.75 -18.63
CA ILE A 387 15.81 -16.49 -18.32
C ILE A 387 16.79 -15.60 -17.55
N ASP A 388 17.01 -14.39 -18.07
CA ASP A 388 17.64 -13.31 -17.33
C ASP A 388 16.56 -12.59 -16.51
N GLU A 389 16.58 -12.77 -15.19
CA GLU A 389 15.59 -12.20 -14.27
C GLU A 389 15.72 -10.68 -14.17
N SER A 390 16.89 -10.09 -14.47
CA SER A 390 17.12 -8.64 -14.49
C SER A 390 16.23 -7.91 -15.49
N PHE A 391 15.70 -8.61 -16.50
CA PHE A 391 14.73 -8.06 -17.46
C PHE A 391 13.34 -7.82 -16.85
N THR A 392 13.02 -8.41 -15.70
CA THR A 392 11.67 -8.28 -15.12
C THR A 392 11.49 -6.99 -14.34
N ASN A 393 10.27 -6.48 -14.33
CA ASN A 393 9.88 -5.27 -13.61
C ASN A 393 10.81 -4.05 -13.88
N LEU A 394 11.13 -3.74 -15.14
CA LEU A 394 12.03 -2.64 -15.50
C LEU A 394 11.49 -1.24 -15.12
N GLN A 395 10.18 -1.12 -14.86
CA GLN A 395 9.54 0.11 -14.39
C GLN A 395 9.90 0.51 -12.96
N LEU A 396 10.41 -0.42 -12.17
CA LEU A 396 10.78 -0.13 -10.78
C LEU A 396 12.12 0.61 -10.73
N SER A 397 12.24 1.51 -9.76
CA SER A 397 13.53 2.04 -9.32
C SER A 397 14.43 0.88 -8.86
N ASP A 398 15.75 1.06 -8.92
CA ASP A 398 16.67 0.02 -8.45
C ASP A 398 16.47 -0.25 -6.95
N GLN A 399 16.20 0.79 -6.15
CA GLN A 399 15.88 0.65 -4.72
C GLN A 399 14.62 -0.20 -4.48
N ASP A 400 13.54 0.02 -5.23
CA ASP A 400 12.32 -0.80 -5.11
C ASP A 400 12.53 -2.22 -5.65
N TYR A 401 13.38 -2.38 -6.67
CA TYR A 401 13.64 -3.68 -7.27
C TYR A 401 14.46 -4.59 -6.35
N GLU A 402 15.47 -4.02 -5.70
CA GLU A 402 16.41 -4.73 -4.83
C GLU A 402 15.91 -4.87 -3.40
N ASN A 403 14.79 -4.23 -3.04
CA ASN A 403 14.20 -4.35 -1.71
C ASN A 403 13.85 -5.82 -1.40
N PRO A 404 14.52 -6.46 -0.43
CA PRO A 404 14.31 -7.87 -0.13
C PRO A 404 13.01 -8.11 0.65
N PHE A 405 12.39 -7.06 1.18
CA PHE A 405 11.13 -7.13 1.90
C PHE A 405 9.93 -7.02 0.97
N TYR A 406 8.85 -7.74 1.30
CA TYR A 406 7.58 -7.68 0.60
C TYR A 406 6.45 -7.26 1.54
N ASN A 407 6.09 -5.97 1.46
CA ASN A 407 5.10 -5.34 2.32
C ASN A 407 5.29 -5.68 3.81
N ASP A 408 6.55 -5.78 4.25
CA ASP A 408 6.97 -6.11 5.61
C ASP A 408 8.28 -5.42 5.98
N LEU A 409 8.71 -5.52 7.24
CA LEU A 409 9.96 -4.96 7.77
C LEU A 409 10.86 -5.97 8.47
N PHE A 410 10.49 -7.26 8.54
CA PHE A 410 11.28 -8.26 9.29
C PHE A 410 11.55 -9.55 8.52
N PHE A 411 10.66 -9.92 7.61
CA PHE A 411 10.77 -11.14 6.84
C PHE A 411 11.19 -10.86 5.38
N PRO A 412 12.49 -10.82 5.09
CA PRO A 412 12.97 -10.66 3.72
C PRO A 412 12.74 -11.94 2.92
N THR A 413 11.79 -11.90 1.99
CA THR A 413 11.47 -13.01 1.07
C THR A 413 12.40 -13.04 -0.15
N GLY A 414 13.18 -11.97 -0.36
CA GLY A 414 13.95 -11.80 -1.59
C GLY A 414 13.04 -11.65 -2.81
N ARG A 415 13.62 -11.86 -4.00
CA ARG A 415 12.91 -11.74 -5.27
C ARG A 415 13.46 -12.71 -6.31
N ARG A 416 12.56 -13.45 -6.92
CA ARG A 416 12.76 -14.31 -8.09
C ARG A 416 11.54 -14.16 -9.00
N SER A 417 11.76 -14.13 -10.30
CA SER A 417 10.69 -13.92 -11.29
C SER A 417 10.48 -15.12 -12.21
N ALA A 418 11.42 -16.06 -12.24
CA ALA A 418 11.30 -17.30 -13.00
C ALA A 418 12.01 -18.48 -12.31
N PHE A 419 11.48 -19.69 -12.54
CA PHE A 419 12.04 -20.94 -12.03
C PHE A 419 12.13 -21.96 -13.16
N ILE A 420 13.31 -22.54 -13.37
CA ILE A 420 13.54 -23.58 -14.38
C ILE A 420 14.35 -24.69 -13.72
N GLY A 421 13.66 -25.72 -13.26
CA GLY A 421 14.26 -26.89 -12.65
C GLY A 421 13.47 -28.15 -13.02
N ASP A 422 14.02 -29.31 -12.69
CA ASP A 422 13.37 -30.58 -12.97
C ASP A 422 12.12 -30.77 -12.11
N ASP A 423 12.19 -30.36 -10.83
CA ASP A 423 11.10 -30.50 -9.86
C ASP A 423 10.07 -29.37 -9.92
N TYR A 424 10.46 -28.20 -10.43
CA TYR A 424 9.60 -27.03 -10.50
C TYR A 424 9.94 -26.11 -11.68
N LEU A 425 8.92 -25.71 -12.43
CA LEU A 425 8.98 -24.80 -13.57
C LEU A 425 7.94 -23.70 -13.37
N LEU A 426 8.33 -22.44 -13.53
CA LEU A 426 7.40 -21.31 -13.51
C LEU A 426 7.93 -20.21 -14.43
N LEU A 427 7.16 -19.95 -15.49
CA LEU A 427 7.40 -18.93 -16.50
C LEU A 427 6.11 -18.14 -16.73
N THR A 428 6.16 -16.83 -16.53
CA THR A 428 5.04 -15.92 -16.82
C THR A 428 5.36 -15.00 -18.01
N PRO A 429 4.37 -14.41 -18.69
CA PRO A 429 4.61 -13.40 -19.73
C PRO A 429 5.58 -12.29 -19.30
N ALA A 430 5.57 -11.92 -18.01
CA ALA A 430 6.45 -10.89 -17.45
C ALA A 430 7.95 -11.19 -17.63
N CYS A 431 8.35 -12.47 -17.67
CA CYS A 431 9.74 -12.85 -17.89
C CYS A 431 10.18 -12.87 -19.37
N GLY A 432 9.27 -12.66 -20.32
CA GLY A 432 9.58 -12.59 -21.75
C GLY A 432 10.12 -13.89 -22.34
N TRP A 433 9.61 -15.04 -21.90
CA TRP A 433 10.07 -16.37 -22.35
C TRP A 433 9.66 -16.75 -23.77
N TYR A 434 8.87 -15.90 -24.44
CA TYR A 434 8.53 -15.97 -25.86
C TYR A 434 8.51 -14.56 -26.48
N PRO A 435 8.68 -14.43 -27.81
CA PRO A 435 8.68 -13.13 -28.47
C PRO A 435 7.28 -12.50 -28.47
N THR A 436 7.18 -11.22 -28.11
CA THR A 436 5.93 -10.43 -28.13
C THR A 436 6.09 -9.17 -28.98
N ALA A 437 5.00 -8.61 -29.52
CA ALA A 437 5.07 -7.33 -30.25
C ALA A 437 5.05 -6.11 -29.30
N ILE A 438 4.46 -6.29 -28.12
CA ILE A 438 4.42 -5.29 -27.05
C ILE A 438 5.30 -5.77 -25.90
N ALA A 439 6.09 -4.87 -25.31
CA ALA A 439 6.91 -5.19 -24.15
C ALA A 439 6.02 -5.63 -22.96
N PRO A 440 6.49 -6.56 -22.09
CA PRO A 440 5.72 -6.96 -20.91
C PRO A 440 5.36 -5.79 -19.98
N VAL A 441 6.23 -4.77 -19.93
CA VAL A 441 6.02 -3.51 -19.24
C VAL A 441 6.74 -2.39 -19.96
N HIS A 442 6.14 -1.21 -20.04
CA HIS A 442 6.82 0.00 -20.49
C HIS A 442 7.63 0.59 -19.32
N PRO A 443 8.98 0.66 -19.40
CA PRO A 443 9.83 1.02 -18.25
C PRO A 443 9.68 2.45 -17.74
N PHE A 444 9.38 3.41 -18.61
CA PHE A 444 9.34 4.85 -18.25
C PHE A 444 7.91 5.38 -18.04
N MET A 445 6.98 4.98 -18.92
CA MET A 445 5.56 5.28 -18.84
C MET A 445 4.72 3.99 -18.63
N PRO A 446 4.63 3.43 -17.42
CA PRO A 446 3.95 2.16 -17.15
C PRO A 446 2.50 2.11 -17.65
N MET A 447 1.77 3.23 -17.59
CA MET A 447 0.40 3.37 -18.12
C MET A 447 0.29 3.07 -19.64
N ASN A 448 1.39 3.18 -20.38
CA ASN A 448 1.45 2.92 -21.82
C ASN A 448 1.92 1.50 -22.16
N THR A 449 1.90 0.57 -21.20
CA THR A 449 2.34 -0.82 -21.44
C THR A 449 1.50 -1.54 -22.52
N GLY A 450 0.23 -1.18 -22.70
CA GLY A 450 -0.66 -1.83 -23.68
C GLY A 450 -1.05 -3.28 -23.31
N LYS A 451 -1.97 -3.85 -24.10
CA LYS A 451 -2.49 -5.22 -23.93
C LYS A 451 -2.63 -5.88 -25.31
N ASP A 452 -1.76 -6.84 -25.62
CA ASP A 452 -1.73 -7.54 -26.92
C ASP A 452 -2.58 -8.82 -26.86
N MET A 453 -3.71 -8.86 -27.55
CA MET A 453 -4.67 -9.97 -27.44
C MET A 453 -4.43 -11.04 -28.51
N THR A 454 -3.74 -12.13 -28.17
CA THR A 454 -3.23 -13.15 -29.11
C THR A 454 -3.92 -14.51 -28.95
N LEU A 455 -4.08 -15.24 -30.05
CA LEU A 455 -4.46 -16.67 -30.03
C LEU A 455 -3.24 -17.56 -29.84
N TYR A 456 -3.15 -18.21 -28.69
CA TYR A 456 -2.01 -19.06 -28.33
C TYR A 456 -2.24 -20.56 -28.56
N TYR A 457 -1.18 -21.21 -29.01
CA TYR A 457 -1.06 -22.66 -29.09
C TYR A 457 0.30 -23.10 -28.53
N LEU A 458 0.33 -23.83 -27.42
CA LEU A 458 1.56 -24.24 -26.75
C LEU A 458 1.76 -25.75 -26.87
N LYS A 459 2.94 -26.18 -27.32
CA LYS A 459 3.43 -27.57 -27.24
C LYS A 459 4.58 -27.62 -26.26
N VAL A 460 4.46 -28.44 -25.21
CA VAL A 460 5.56 -28.72 -24.28
C VAL A 460 6.00 -30.16 -24.51
N VAL A 461 7.21 -30.31 -25.05
CA VAL A 461 7.78 -31.61 -25.42
C VAL A 461 8.52 -32.20 -24.24
N ALA A 462 8.22 -33.47 -23.92
CA ALA A 462 8.84 -34.23 -22.86
C ALA A 462 8.95 -33.43 -21.53
N PRO A 463 7.81 -32.96 -20.97
CA PRO A 463 7.82 -32.21 -19.72
C PRO A 463 8.50 -33.01 -18.61
N ARG A 464 9.32 -32.34 -17.80
CA ARG A 464 10.11 -32.99 -16.73
C ARG A 464 9.37 -33.01 -15.39
N GLN A 465 8.41 -32.10 -15.22
CA GLN A 465 7.60 -31.98 -14.02
C GLN A 465 6.44 -32.97 -14.03
N ALA A 466 6.01 -33.42 -12.83
CA ALA A 466 4.96 -34.42 -12.68
C ALA A 466 3.57 -33.93 -13.15
N SER A 467 3.26 -32.66 -12.91
CA SER A 467 2.07 -31.99 -13.45
C SER A 467 2.46 -30.62 -14.02
N LEU A 468 1.72 -30.19 -15.04
CA LEU A 468 1.98 -28.96 -15.80
C LEU A 468 0.67 -28.23 -16.09
N PHE A 469 0.65 -26.94 -15.84
CA PHE A 469 -0.48 -26.03 -16.00
C PHE A 469 -0.11 -24.87 -16.92
N SER A 470 -1.03 -24.51 -17.80
CA SER A 470 -0.99 -23.37 -18.70
C SER A 470 -2.42 -22.98 -19.07
N GLN A 471 -2.62 -21.79 -19.60
CA GLN A 471 -3.91 -21.37 -20.17
C GLN A 471 -4.32 -22.28 -21.34
N GLY A 472 -5.63 -22.51 -21.48
CA GLY A 472 -6.20 -23.30 -22.55
C GLY A 472 -6.56 -24.74 -22.15
N ARG A 473 -7.16 -25.45 -23.11
CA ARG A 473 -7.47 -26.87 -22.98
C ARG A 473 -6.22 -27.71 -23.21
N VAL A 474 -5.85 -28.52 -22.22
CA VAL A 474 -4.76 -29.49 -22.32
C VAL A 474 -5.21 -30.75 -23.08
N SER A 475 -4.32 -31.27 -23.92
CA SER A 475 -4.44 -32.59 -24.55
C SER A 475 -3.06 -33.25 -24.59
N GLU A 476 -3.00 -34.54 -24.28
CA GLU A 476 -1.77 -35.31 -24.32
C GLU A 476 -1.61 -35.99 -25.69
N ARG A 477 -0.42 -35.88 -26.29
CA ARG A 477 -0.09 -36.49 -27.58
C ARG A 477 1.28 -37.15 -27.49
N GLY A 478 1.32 -38.41 -27.08
CA GLY A 478 2.58 -39.13 -26.86
C GLY A 478 3.36 -38.52 -25.69
N ASP A 479 4.59 -38.06 -25.95
CA ASP A 479 5.47 -37.39 -24.98
C ASP A 479 5.23 -35.87 -24.87
N THR A 480 4.25 -35.34 -25.60
CA THR A 480 4.03 -33.90 -25.74
C THR A 480 2.68 -33.49 -25.15
N LEU A 481 2.70 -32.46 -24.29
CA LEU A 481 1.49 -31.79 -23.81
C LEU A 481 1.15 -30.61 -24.74
N VAL A 482 -0.12 -30.51 -25.12
CA VAL A 482 -0.60 -29.45 -26.01
C VAL A 482 -1.70 -28.65 -25.31
N PHE A 483 -1.50 -27.35 -25.17
CA PHE A 483 -2.48 -26.40 -24.64
C PHE A 483 -3.03 -25.53 -25.76
N ILE A 484 -4.35 -25.49 -25.89
CA ILE A 484 -5.05 -24.74 -26.93
C ILE A 484 -5.99 -23.73 -26.28
N SER A 485 -5.74 -22.44 -26.47
CA SER A 485 -6.64 -21.40 -25.99
C SER A 485 -7.95 -21.40 -26.80
N SER A 486 -9.08 -21.22 -26.12
CA SER A 486 -10.38 -21.07 -26.78
C SER A 486 -10.70 -19.64 -27.26
N GLY A 487 -9.86 -18.67 -26.91
CA GLY A 487 -10.03 -17.26 -27.23
C GLY A 487 -8.72 -16.47 -27.16
N TYR A 488 -8.80 -15.17 -27.41
CA TYR A 488 -7.64 -14.29 -27.32
C TYR A 488 -7.22 -14.08 -25.86
N LEU A 489 -5.92 -14.12 -25.60
CA LEU A 489 -5.32 -13.91 -24.29
C LEU A 489 -4.23 -12.83 -24.36
N PRO A 490 -4.02 -12.04 -23.30
CA PRO A 490 -2.93 -11.07 -23.22
C PRO A 490 -1.53 -11.71 -23.13
N GLY A 491 -1.47 -13.00 -22.80
CA GLY A 491 -0.25 -13.78 -22.62
C GLY A 491 -0.55 -15.14 -22.01
N ILE A 492 0.44 -16.03 -22.04
CA ILE A 492 0.38 -17.35 -21.41
C ILE A 492 1.54 -17.62 -20.45
N SER A 493 1.25 -18.42 -19.42
CA SER A 493 2.19 -18.88 -18.42
C SER A 493 2.33 -20.40 -18.45
N VAL A 494 3.47 -20.89 -17.97
CA VAL A 494 3.71 -22.32 -17.75
C VAL A 494 4.15 -22.50 -16.30
N CYS A 495 3.39 -23.32 -15.55
CA CYS A 495 3.75 -23.70 -14.19
C CYS A 495 3.67 -25.21 -14.03
N GLY A 496 4.77 -25.84 -13.63
CA GLY A 496 4.85 -27.28 -13.41
C GLY A 496 5.55 -27.62 -12.12
N GLY A 497 5.12 -28.71 -11.50
CA GLY A 497 5.70 -29.17 -10.24
C GLY A 497 5.05 -30.45 -9.76
N ASN A 498 5.34 -30.82 -8.50
CA ASN A 498 4.69 -31.95 -7.84
C ASN A 498 3.49 -31.45 -7.01
N PHE A 499 2.38 -31.18 -7.69
CA PHE A 499 1.18 -30.62 -7.07
C PHE A 499 0.14 -31.68 -6.70
N LYS A 500 -0.46 -31.52 -5.53
CA LYS A 500 -1.74 -32.12 -5.16
C LYS A 500 -2.88 -31.20 -5.61
N THR A 501 -3.72 -31.73 -6.49
CA THR A 501 -4.83 -30.99 -7.10
C THR A 501 -6.16 -31.34 -6.41
N ARG A 502 -6.85 -30.32 -5.89
CA ARG A 502 -8.25 -30.40 -5.44
C ARG A 502 -9.11 -29.61 -6.41
N GLN A 503 -10.17 -30.20 -6.94
CA GLN A 503 -11.07 -29.53 -7.89
C GLN A 503 -12.47 -29.43 -7.32
N LEU A 504 -13.13 -28.32 -7.63
CA LEU A 504 -14.52 -28.03 -7.31
C LEU A 504 -15.23 -27.56 -8.57
N ASP A 505 -16.16 -28.36 -9.06
CA ASP A 505 -17.10 -27.97 -10.11
C ASP A 505 -18.28 -27.27 -9.45
N VAL A 506 -18.37 -25.94 -9.61
CA VAL A 506 -19.49 -25.14 -9.08
C VAL A 506 -20.74 -25.43 -9.91
N ASP A 507 -20.58 -25.52 -11.23
CA ASP A 507 -21.55 -26.00 -12.20
C ASP A 507 -20.87 -26.31 -13.56
N SER A 508 -21.63 -26.39 -14.64
CA SER A 508 -21.08 -26.59 -15.99
C SER A 508 -20.24 -25.41 -16.52
N LEU A 509 -20.45 -24.22 -15.97
CA LEU A 509 -19.85 -22.96 -16.41
C LEU A 509 -18.59 -22.59 -15.61
N VAL A 510 -18.48 -22.96 -14.33
CA VAL A 510 -17.33 -22.56 -13.49
C VAL A 510 -16.68 -23.77 -12.79
N ARG A 511 -15.36 -23.89 -12.99
CA ARG A 511 -14.49 -24.87 -12.33
C ARG A 511 -13.37 -24.18 -11.58
N LEU A 512 -13.21 -24.52 -10.31
CA LEU A 512 -12.12 -24.06 -9.45
C LEU A 512 -11.15 -25.22 -9.20
N SER A 513 -9.86 -24.92 -9.18
CA SER A 513 -8.84 -25.89 -8.76
C SER A 513 -7.83 -25.25 -7.82
N LEU A 514 -7.51 -25.94 -6.72
CA LEU A 514 -6.44 -25.60 -5.80
C LEU A 514 -5.30 -26.62 -5.96
N ASN A 515 -4.13 -26.13 -6.37
CA ASN A 515 -2.95 -26.93 -6.67
C ASN A 515 -1.87 -26.58 -5.65
N THR A 516 -1.70 -27.44 -4.64
CA THR A 516 -0.79 -27.21 -3.52
C THR A 516 0.36 -28.20 -3.54
N ILE A 517 1.53 -27.76 -3.11
CA ILE A 517 2.71 -28.61 -2.91
C ILE A 517 2.55 -29.31 -1.55
N THR A 518 2.17 -28.55 -0.54
CA THR A 518 1.86 -29.07 0.80
C THR A 518 0.46 -28.64 1.22
N GLU A 519 -0.43 -29.60 1.45
CA GLU A 519 -1.82 -29.31 1.86
C GLU A 519 -1.86 -28.64 3.25
N PRO A 520 -2.32 -27.38 3.38
CA PRO A 520 -2.42 -26.70 4.67
C PRO A 520 -3.59 -27.25 5.50
N LYS A 521 -3.27 -28.10 6.50
CA LYS A 521 -4.28 -28.76 7.35
C LYS A 521 -5.28 -27.81 8.00
N ALA A 522 -4.81 -26.67 8.53
CA ALA A 522 -5.66 -25.67 9.20
C ALA A 522 -6.70 -25.08 8.23
N PHE A 523 -6.26 -24.72 7.02
CA PHE A 523 -7.12 -24.21 5.96
C PHE A 523 -8.19 -25.25 5.57
N PHE A 524 -7.80 -26.49 5.25
CA PHE A 524 -8.76 -27.52 4.88
C PHE A 524 -9.74 -27.88 6.00
N LYS A 525 -9.29 -27.87 7.26
CA LYS A 525 -10.19 -28.07 8.42
C LYS A 525 -11.21 -26.94 8.53
N HIS A 526 -10.80 -25.69 8.29
CA HIS A 526 -11.69 -24.53 8.36
C HIS A 526 -12.79 -24.60 7.29
N PHE A 527 -12.45 -24.98 6.06
CA PHE A 527 -13.40 -25.07 4.94
C PHE A 527 -14.05 -26.46 4.76
N ALA A 528 -13.88 -27.38 5.72
CA ALA A 528 -14.39 -28.76 5.60
C ALA A 528 -15.92 -28.85 5.51
N ALA A 529 -16.63 -27.85 6.05
CA ALA A 529 -18.10 -27.79 6.02
C ALA A 529 -18.65 -27.09 4.75
N ALA A 530 -17.81 -26.51 3.90
CA ALA A 530 -18.24 -25.71 2.75
C ALA A 530 -19.04 -26.56 1.75
N LYS A 531 -20.21 -26.05 1.33
CA LYS A 531 -21.07 -26.71 0.34
C LYS A 531 -20.98 -26.03 -1.01
N VAL A 532 -21.19 -26.81 -2.06
CA VAL A 532 -21.10 -26.32 -3.45
C VAL A 532 -22.23 -25.33 -3.75
N GLU A 533 -23.42 -25.55 -3.19
CA GLU A 533 -24.56 -24.65 -3.35
C GLU A 533 -24.27 -23.24 -2.82
N ASP A 534 -23.53 -23.15 -1.71
CA ASP A 534 -23.16 -21.87 -1.11
C ASP A 534 -22.08 -21.15 -1.95
N VAL A 535 -21.11 -21.90 -2.49
CA VAL A 535 -20.12 -21.36 -3.43
C VAL A 535 -20.82 -20.88 -4.71
N LYS A 536 -21.82 -21.61 -5.18
CA LYS A 536 -22.63 -21.21 -6.33
C LYS A 536 -23.41 -19.93 -6.06
N LEU A 537 -24.07 -19.85 -4.90
CA LEU A 537 -24.78 -18.66 -4.45
C LEU A 537 -23.85 -17.45 -4.40
N PHE A 538 -22.63 -17.64 -3.89
CA PHE A 538 -21.59 -16.62 -3.89
C PHE A 538 -21.27 -16.08 -5.31
N PHE A 539 -21.01 -16.94 -6.30
CA PHE A 539 -20.63 -16.50 -7.65
C PHE A 539 -21.76 -15.85 -8.46
N TYR A 540 -23.02 -16.21 -8.20
CA TYR A 540 -24.16 -15.77 -9.02
C TYR A 540 -25.07 -14.73 -8.36
N GLU A 541 -25.14 -14.69 -7.03
CA GLU A 541 -26.08 -13.85 -6.29
C GLU A 541 -25.40 -12.79 -5.39
N ASN A 542 -24.08 -12.60 -5.51
CA ASN A 542 -23.38 -11.54 -4.76
C ASN A 542 -23.12 -10.27 -5.61
N PRO A 543 -24.07 -9.32 -5.68
CA PRO A 543 -23.95 -8.12 -6.52
C PRO A 543 -22.84 -7.15 -6.07
N TYR A 544 -22.31 -7.32 -4.85
CA TYR A 544 -21.25 -6.47 -4.32
C TYR A 544 -19.86 -6.90 -4.78
N MET A 545 -19.65 -8.18 -5.07
CA MET A 545 -18.38 -8.73 -5.53
C MET A 545 -18.31 -8.98 -7.03
N PHE A 546 -19.46 -9.12 -7.68
CA PHE A 546 -19.56 -9.34 -9.12
C PHE A 546 -20.25 -8.13 -9.78
N PRO A 547 -19.62 -7.43 -10.73
CA PRO A 547 -20.24 -6.30 -11.41
C PRO A 547 -21.56 -6.68 -12.07
N ASP A 548 -22.59 -5.83 -11.93
CA ASP A 548 -23.86 -6.00 -12.64
C ASP A 548 -23.61 -6.15 -14.15
N GLY A 549 -24.15 -7.22 -14.76
CA GLY A 549 -23.95 -7.54 -16.18
C GLY A 549 -22.67 -8.33 -16.48
N LEU A 550 -21.92 -8.79 -15.47
CA LEU A 550 -20.83 -9.73 -15.67
C LEU A 550 -21.34 -11.02 -16.33
N ASN A 551 -20.72 -11.37 -17.45
CA ASN A 551 -20.93 -12.65 -18.11
C ASN A 551 -19.60 -13.39 -18.16
N PHE A 552 -19.53 -14.55 -17.47
CA PHE A 552 -18.36 -15.44 -17.53
C PHE A 552 -17.98 -15.83 -18.97
N ALA A 553 -18.90 -15.67 -19.94
CA ALA A 553 -18.63 -15.89 -21.35
C ALA A 553 -17.58 -14.96 -21.97
N ASP A 554 -17.38 -13.77 -21.41
CA ASP A 554 -16.51 -12.75 -22.00
C ASP A 554 -15.12 -12.72 -21.35
N LEU A 555 -14.93 -13.46 -20.27
CA LEU A 555 -13.70 -13.49 -19.51
C LEU A 555 -12.62 -14.27 -20.26
N THR A 556 -11.38 -13.80 -20.19
CA THR A 556 -10.21 -14.45 -20.82
C THR A 556 -10.02 -15.88 -20.35
N TRP A 557 -10.36 -16.16 -19.09
CA TRP A 557 -10.21 -17.46 -18.43
C TRP A 557 -11.36 -18.46 -18.67
N LYS A 558 -12.23 -18.15 -19.64
CA LYS A 558 -13.12 -19.15 -20.22
C LYS A 558 -12.36 -20.08 -21.17
N ASP A 559 -12.57 -21.39 -21.05
CA ASP A 559 -11.99 -22.39 -21.95
C ASP A 559 -13.03 -23.31 -22.59
N GLY A 560 -13.54 -22.83 -23.73
CA GLY A 560 -14.67 -23.39 -24.46
C GLY A 560 -15.98 -23.19 -23.70
N ALA A 561 -16.57 -24.25 -23.12
CA ALA A 561 -17.84 -24.14 -22.39
C ALA A 561 -17.70 -23.76 -20.91
N THR A 562 -16.51 -23.89 -20.32
CA THR A 562 -16.30 -23.78 -18.86
C THR A 562 -15.18 -22.78 -18.57
N ALA A 563 -15.40 -21.87 -17.64
CA ALA A 563 -14.42 -20.98 -17.04
C ALA A 563 -13.62 -21.70 -15.96
N ARG A 564 -12.29 -21.63 -16.05
CA ARG A 564 -11.36 -22.37 -15.20
C ARG A 564 -10.48 -21.41 -14.43
N LEU A 565 -10.57 -21.46 -13.10
CA LEU A 565 -9.69 -20.71 -12.20
C LEU A 565 -8.82 -21.68 -11.40
N SER A 566 -7.52 -21.57 -11.59
CA SER A 566 -6.52 -22.39 -10.92
C SER A 566 -5.68 -21.56 -9.96
N LEU A 567 -5.82 -21.84 -8.66
CA LEU A 567 -4.91 -21.35 -7.63
C LEU A 567 -3.73 -22.32 -7.60
N ILE A 568 -2.53 -21.83 -7.89
CA ILE A 568 -1.32 -22.65 -7.98
C ILE A 568 -0.30 -22.12 -6.97
N GLU A 569 0.15 -23.01 -6.09
CA GLU A 569 1.15 -22.67 -5.08
C GLU A 569 2.51 -22.37 -5.71
N THR A 570 3.15 -21.29 -5.26
CA THR A 570 4.44 -20.82 -5.78
C THR A 570 5.50 -20.68 -4.68
N PRO A 571 6.79 -20.79 -5.02
CA PRO A 571 7.87 -20.56 -4.05
C PRO A 571 7.76 -19.19 -3.42
N LEU A 572 8.14 -19.07 -2.14
CA LEU A 572 8.03 -17.84 -1.37
C LEU A 572 8.72 -16.61 -2.01
N SER A 573 9.81 -16.83 -2.75
CA SER A 573 10.56 -15.76 -3.43
C SER A 573 9.94 -15.32 -4.76
N PHE A 574 8.93 -16.04 -5.27
CA PHE A 574 8.27 -15.69 -6.52
C PHE A 574 7.53 -14.36 -6.39
N ARG A 575 7.98 -13.36 -7.15
CA ARG A 575 7.45 -12.00 -7.06
C ARG A 575 7.51 -11.31 -8.40
N ILE A 576 6.32 -10.95 -8.89
CA ILE A 576 6.10 -10.06 -10.03
C ILE A 576 5.25 -8.91 -9.51
N GLU A 577 5.66 -7.67 -9.77
CA GLU A 577 4.91 -6.51 -9.28
C GLU A 577 3.71 -6.21 -10.17
N SER A 578 2.67 -5.63 -9.58
CA SER A 578 1.58 -5.02 -10.35
C SER A 578 2.11 -3.86 -11.18
N ASN A 579 1.62 -3.76 -12.41
CA ASN A 579 1.91 -2.68 -13.33
C ASN A 579 0.69 -1.77 -13.43
N GLU A 580 0.87 -0.45 -13.36
CA GLU A 580 -0.24 0.51 -13.49
C GLU A 580 -0.95 0.40 -14.84
N GLY A 581 -0.24 0.06 -15.92
CA GLY A 581 -0.81 -0.13 -17.25
C GLY A 581 -1.57 -1.45 -17.45
N ARG A 582 -1.74 -2.28 -16.41
CA ARG A 582 -2.50 -3.53 -16.45
C ARG A 582 -3.46 -3.60 -15.25
N VAL A 583 -4.67 -4.13 -15.46
CA VAL A 583 -5.62 -4.35 -14.35
C VAL A 583 -5.27 -5.62 -13.55
N LEU A 584 -4.81 -6.67 -14.24
CA LEU A 584 -4.36 -7.89 -13.58
C LEU A 584 -3.17 -7.61 -12.65
N GLY A 585 -3.24 -8.16 -11.43
CA GLY A 585 -2.15 -8.13 -10.49
C GLY A 585 -0.92 -8.90 -11.00
N GLY A 586 0.27 -8.55 -10.53
CA GLY A 586 1.52 -9.19 -10.98
C GLY A 586 1.59 -10.71 -10.75
N GLN A 587 0.88 -11.24 -9.76
CA GLN A 587 0.80 -12.69 -9.48
C GLN A 587 -0.43 -13.35 -10.12
N ILE A 588 -1.06 -12.69 -11.09
CA ILE A 588 -2.31 -13.11 -11.69
C ILE A 588 -2.18 -13.12 -13.20
N GLU A 589 -2.60 -14.23 -13.78
CA GLU A 589 -2.67 -14.42 -15.22
C GLU A 589 -4.07 -14.94 -15.56
N PRO A 590 -4.52 -14.87 -16.83
CA PRO A 590 -5.83 -15.36 -17.21
C PRO A 590 -6.07 -16.79 -16.67
N GLY A 591 -7.00 -16.91 -15.71
CA GLY A 591 -7.41 -18.19 -15.11
C GLY A 591 -6.42 -18.81 -14.15
N ILE A 592 -5.33 -18.13 -13.80
CA ILE A 592 -4.31 -18.62 -12.88
C ILE A 592 -4.02 -17.55 -11.82
N PHE A 593 -4.12 -17.97 -10.56
CA PHE A 593 -3.68 -17.20 -9.41
C PHE A 593 -2.45 -17.86 -8.79
N PHE A 594 -1.29 -17.20 -8.88
CA PHE A 594 -0.06 -17.68 -8.28
C PHE A 594 -0.04 -17.33 -6.80
N LEU A 595 -0.43 -18.30 -5.97
CA LEU A 595 -0.53 -18.15 -4.53
C LEU A 595 0.84 -18.47 -3.90
N PRO A 596 1.51 -17.54 -3.20
CA PRO A 596 2.71 -17.86 -2.47
C PRO A 596 2.45 -18.96 -1.45
N GLU A 597 3.43 -19.83 -1.23
CA GLU A 597 3.33 -20.97 -0.32
C GLU A 597 2.70 -20.59 1.02
N ARG A 598 1.78 -21.45 1.49
CA ARG A 598 1.00 -21.25 2.72
C ARG A 598 0.25 -19.93 2.81
N SER A 599 -0.04 -19.32 1.66
CA SER A 599 -0.68 -18.01 1.58
C SER A 599 0.09 -16.94 2.35
N TYR A 600 1.43 -17.01 2.35
CA TYR A 600 2.29 -16.15 3.19
C TYR A 600 2.01 -14.64 3.05
N THR A 601 1.60 -14.22 1.86
CA THR A 601 1.34 -12.83 1.50
C THR A 601 -0.12 -12.40 1.71
N VAL A 602 -1.00 -13.33 2.03
CA VAL A 602 -2.43 -13.10 2.28
C VAL A 602 -2.66 -13.11 3.78
N ASP A 603 -3.38 -12.12 4.30
CA ASP A 603 -3.75 -12.10 5.72
C ASP A 603 -4.85 -13.12 6.00
N MET A 604 -4.44 -14.31 6.44
CA MET A 604 -5.33 -15.42 6.75
C MET A 604 -5.90 -15.35 8.17
N PHE A 605 -5.43 -14.45 9.05
CA PHE A 605 -5.89 -14.44 10.44
C PHE A 605 -7.34 -14.00 10.59
N ASP A 606 -7.78 -13.03 9.79
CA ASP A 606 -9.18 -12.59 9.71
C ASP A 606 -10.14 -13.75 9.40
N ILE A 607 -9.64 -14.83 8.80
CA ILE A 607 -10.41 -16.02 8.44
C ILE A 607 -10.21 -17.13 9.48
N LEU A 608 -8.96 -17.49 9.78
CA LEU A 608 -8.64 -18.68 10.57
C LEU A 608 -8.97 -18.54 12.07
N ASN A 609 -8.95 -17.33 12.62
CA ASN A 609 -9.25 -17.08 14.04
C ASN A 609 -10.72 -16.71 14.31
N LYS A 610 -11.53 -16.39 13.28
CA LYS A 610 -12.95 -16.12 13.49
C LYS A 610 -13.70 -17.45 13.68
N PRO A 611 -14.50 -17.60 14.76
CA PRO A 611 -15.36 -18.77 14.91
C PRO A 611 -16.32 -18.84 13.73
N VAL A 612 -16.48 -20.05 13.18
CA VAL A 612 -17.38 -20.30 12.05
C VAL A 612 -18.83 -20.11 12.53
N GLY A 613 -19.46 -19.00 12.13
CA GLY A 613 -20.85 -18.66 12.43
C GLY A 613 -21.15 -18.41 13.90
N ASP A 614 -21.27 -17.14 14.30
CA ASP A 614 -22.05 -16.75 15.49
C ASP A 614 -23.48 -16.31 15.13
N GLY A 615 -23.82 -16.33 13.83
CA GLY A 615 -25.12 -15.89 13.29
C GLY A 615 -25.26 -14.36 13.15
N SER A 616 -24.19 -13.59 13.41
CA SER A 616 -24.20 -12.16 13.18
C SER A 616 -24.10 -11.85 11.67
N PRO A 617 -24.89 -10.90 11.14
CA PRO A 617 -24.80 -10.56 9.73
C PRO A 617 -23.44 -9.92 9.42
N ILE A 618 -22.82 -10.30 8.29
CA ILE A 618 -21.55 -9.70 7.85
C ILE A 618 -21.80 -8.21 7.54
N PRO A 619 -21.11 -7.26 8.22
CA PRO A 619 -21.17 -5.86 7.84
C PRO A 619 -20.38 -5.66 6.53
N ILE A 620 -21.08 -5.33 5.46
CA ILE A 620 -20.47 -4.86 4.21
C ILE A 620 -20.39 -3.33 4.28
N ASN A 621 -19.18 -2.79 4.25
CA ASN A 621 -18.98 -1.34 4.23
C ASN A 621 -19.39 -0.79 2.84
N ILE A 622 -20.36 0.14 2.83
CA ILE A 622 -20.78 0.91 1.66
C ILE A 622 -20.45 2.38 1.92
N GLY A 623 -19.23 2.79 1.56
CA GLY A 623 -18.75 4.14 1.87
C GLY A 623 -18.79 4.44 3.36
N ASP A 624 -19.51 5.50 3.75
CA ASP A 624 -19.71 5.87 5.16
C ASP A 624 -20.81 5.05 5.89
N GLY A 625 -21.41 4.05 5.22
CA GLY A 625 -22.47 3.20 5.78
C GLY A 625 -22.09 1.73 5.84
N GLN A 626 -22.86 0.94 6.59
CA GLN A 626 -22.75 -0.53 6.63
C GLN A 626 -24.09 -1.15 6.24
N VAL A 627 -24.05 -2.07 5.28
CA VAL A 627 -25.20 -2.93 4.93
C VAL A 627 -24.92 -4.33 5.41
N TYR A 628 -25.94 -4.94 5.98
CA TYR A 628 -25.88 -6.29 6.51
C TYR A 628 -26.58 -7.22 5.52
N MET A 629 -25.85 -8.19 4.95
CA MET A 629 -26.46 -9.24 4.14
C MET A 629 -27.32 -10.14 5.03
N GLN A 630 -28.63 -10.20 4.77
CA GLN A 630 -29.53 -11.08 5.51
C GLN A 630 -29.28 -12.56 5.17
N GLU A 631 -28.83 -12.89 3.94
CA GLU A 631 -28.45 -14.26 3.55
C GLU A 631 -27.13 -14.75 4.19
N ALA A 632 -26.35 -13.86 4.81
CA ALA A 632 -25.08 -14.20 5.46
C ALA A 632 -25.23 -14.96 6.80
N GLN A 633 -26.44 -15.38 7.16
CA GLN A 633 -26.67 -16.31 8.28
C GLN A 633 -26.16 -17.74 7.99
N ASN A 634 -25.78 -18.04 6.73
CA ASN A 634 -25.18 -19.31 6.37
C ASN A 634 -23.64 -19.28 6.56
N PRO A 635 -23.09 -20.01 7.54
CA PRO A 635 -21.68 -19.89 7.93
C PRO A 635 -20.69 -20.28 6.84
N THR A 636 -21.06 -21.19 5.94
CA THR A 636 -20.21 -21.65 4.82
C THR A 636 -20.15 -20.63 3.69
N LEU A 637 -21.26 -19.93 3.42
CA LEU A 637 -21.31 -18.81 2.49
C LEU A 637 -20.44 -17.65 3.02
N GLU A 638 -20.57 -17.34 4.32
CA GLU A 638 -19.75 -16.34 5.01
C GLU A 638 -18.26 -16.63 4.87
N GLN A 639 -17.84 -17.88 5.06
CA GLN A 639 -16.44 -18.29 4.87
C GLN A 639 -15.95 -18.03 3.44
N GLY A 640 -16.77 -18.35 2.43
CA GLY A 640 -16.43 -18.07 1.02
C GLY A 640 -16.28 -16.58 0.74
N ILE A 641 -17.21 -15.77 1.26
CA ILE A 641 -17.19 -14.30 1.16
C ILE A 641 -15.93 -13.72 1.80
N ASN A 642 -15.60 -14.15 3.03
CA ASN A 642 -14.43 -13.68 3.77
C ASN A 642 -13.12 -14.07 3.06
N LEU A 643 -13.03 -15.30 2.53
CA LEU A 643 -11.87 -15.73 1.75
C LEU A 643 -11.68 -14.87 0.51
N TRP A 644 -12.75 -14.65 -0.26
CA TRP A 644 -12.67 -13.82 -1.45
C TRP A 644 -12.28 -12.39 -1.11
N TYR A 645 -12.84 -11.80 -0.04
CA TYR A 645 -12.48 -10.46 0.41
C TYR A 645 -11.00 -10.36 0.81
N CYS A 646 -10.45 -11.37 1.49
CA CYS A 646 -9.01 -11.40 1.81
C CYS A 646 -8.12 -11.46 0.57
N LEU A 647 -8.58 -12.15 -0.48
CA LEU A 647 -7.88 -12.25 -1.77
C LEU A 647 -8.15 -11.03 -2.68
N SER A 648 -9.20 -10.26 -2.42
CA SER A 648 -9.70 -9.15 -3.25
C SER A 648 -9.35 -7.80 -2.63
N LYS A 649 -8.05 -7.55 -2.48
CA LYS A 649 -7.54 -6.27 -1.97
C LYS A 649 -6.69 -5.63 -3.06
N ASP A 650 -7.18 -4.61 -3.75
CA ASP A 650 -6.43 -3.88 -4.80
C ASP A 650 -5.11 -3.28 -4.31
N TRP A 651 -5.07 -2.97 -3.01
CA TRP A 651 -3.96 -2.32 -2.37
C TRP A 651 -3.61 -3.02 -1.08
N THR A 652 -2.31 -3.22 -0.85
CA THR A 652 -1.79 -3.82 0.38
C THR A 652 -1.21 -2.75 1.29
N PRO A 653 -1.71 -2.57 2.52
CA PRO A 653 -1.01 -1.76 3.51
C PRO A 653 0.31 -2.45 3.88
N GLY A 654 1.35 -1.66 4.18
CA GLY A 654 2.58 -2.23 4.73
C GLY A 654 2.30 -2.86 6.10
N SER A 655 2.58 -4.15 6.27
CA SER A 655 2.59 -4.79 7.59
C SER A 655 3.92 -4.51 8.28
N ASN A 656 3.94 -4.41 9.61
CA ASN A 656 5.19 -4.37 10.37
C ASN A 656 5.29 -5.58 11.29
N SER A 657 5.91 -6.66 10.81
CA SER A 657 6.14 -7.88 11.58
C SER A 657 7.36 -7.80 12.49
N HIS A 658 8.04 -6.65 12.57
CA HIS A 658 9.29 -6.53 13.32
C HIS A 658 9.05 -6.63 14.84
N PRO A 659 9.57 -7.66 15.52
CA PRO A 659 9.17 -8.01 16.89
C PRO A 659 9.54 -6.95 17.94
N LEU A 660 10.35 -5.95 17.63
CA LEU A 660 10.66 -4.85 18.56
C LEU A 660 10.14 -3.48 18.10
N LEU A 661 9.60 -3.35 16.88
CA LEU A 661 9.25 -2.05 16.27
C LEU A 661 7.78 -1.97 15.85
N MET A 662 6.94 -2.91 16.31
CA MET A 662 5.53 -3.07 15.89
C MET A 662 4.66 -1.82 16.14
N GLN A 663 5.04 -0.94 17.07
CA GLN A 663 4.24 0.24 17.47
C GLN A 663 4.43 1.47 16.58
N ASN A 664 5.46 1.49 15.72
CA ASN A 664 5.71 2.63 14.83
C ASN A 664 5.15 2.34 13.44
N SER A 665 3.91 2.76 13.21
CA SER A 665 3.29 2.98 11.89
C SER A 665 3.93 4.12 11.10
N TYR A 666 5.14 4.58 11.47
CA TYR A 666 5.81 5.78 10.96
C TYR A 666 6.22 5.71 9.47
N ALA A 667 5.89 4.67 8.71
CA ALA A 667 6.31 4.58 7.31
C ALA A 667 5.46 3.67 6.38
N SER A 668 4.14 3.52 6.56
CA SER A 668 3.31 2.76 5.58
C SER A 668 2.32 3.59 4.76
N ASN A 669 2.52 4.91 4.67
CA ASN A 669 1.77 5.74 3.71
C ASN A 669 1.98 5.34 2.24
N ALA A 670 2.99 4.52 1.95
CA ALA A 670 3.21 3.93 0.62
C ALA A 670 2.32 2.70 0.44
N VAL A 671 1.03 2.94 0.25
CA VAL A 671 0.08 1.93 -0.21
C VAL A 671 0.44 1.60 -1.67
N LYS A 672 0.76 0.34 -1.96
CA LYS A 672 1.12 -0.14 -3.31
C LYS A 672 0.02 -1.05 -3.86
N LEU A 673 -0.12 -1.09 -5.18
CA LEU A 673 -1.01 -2.04 -5.84
C LEU A 673 -0.64 -3.46 -5.41
N ASN A 674 -1.64 -4.25 -5.03
CA ASN A 674 -1.46 -5.63 -4.61
C ASN A 674 -1.25 -6.53 -5.84
N PRO A 675 -0.11 -7.22 -5.95
CA PRO A 675 0.11 -8.23 -6.98
C PRO A 675 -0.85 -9.41 -6.91
N SER A 676 -1.46 -9.66 -5.75
CA SER A 676 -2.32 -10.82 -5.49
C SER A 676 -3.82 -10.48 -5.48
N ASP A 677 -4.26 -9.36 -6.06
CA ASP A 677 -5.68 -8.97 -6.10
C ASP A 677 -6.53 -9.81 -7.08
N ILE A 678 -7.15 -10.87 -6.56
CA ILE A 678 -7.93 -11.81 -7.37
C ILE A 678 -9.15 -11.17 -8.05
N SER A 679 -9.64 -10.03 -7.55
CA SER A 679 -10.81 -9.35 -8.10
C SER A 679 -10.59 -8.86 -9.53
N SER A 680 -9.33 -8.60 -9.91
CA SER A 680 -8.94 -8.21 -11.27
C SER A 680 -9.36 -9.22 -12.35
N LEU A 681 -9.47 -10.52 -12.04
CA LEU A 681 -9.92 -11.56 -12.96
C LEU A 681 -11.38 -11.41 -13.40
N MET A 682 -12.20 -10.71 -12.63
CA MET A 682 -13.60 -10.46 -12.96
C MET A 682 -13.75 -9.37 -14.04
N THR A 683 -12.65 -8.68 -14.36
CA THR A 683 -12.61 -7.61 -15.37
C THR A 683 -11.70 -7.92 -16.55
N ASP A 684 -10.98 -9.04 -16.52
CA ASP A 684 -10.12 -9.44 -17.63
C ASP A 684 -10.95 -9.99 -18.80
N ARG A 685 -11.31 -9.09 -19.72
CA ARG A 685 -12.13 -9.37 -20.90
C ARG A 685 -11.30 -9.80 -22.10
N ARG A 686 -11.96 -10.55 -23.00
CA ARG A 686 -11.44 -11.01 -24.30
C ARG A 686 -11.34 -9.92 -25.38
N LEU A 687 -11.46 -8.65 -25.00
CA LEU A 687 -11.40 -7.49 -25.88
C LEU A 687 -10.37 -6.50 -25.33
N SER A 688 -9.56 -5.92 -26.20
CA SER A 688 -8.70 -4.79 -25.91
C SER A 688 -8.96 -3.65 -26.90
N ILE A 689 -8.94 -2.42 -26.39
CA ILE A 689 -9.14 -1.20 -27.18
C ILE A 689 -7.78 -0.52 -27.34
N TYR A 690 -7.33 -0.31 -28.58
CA TYR A 690 -6.05 0.36 -28.84
C TYR A 690 -6.27 1.73 -29.48
N SER A 691 -5.37 2.67 -29.18
CA SER A 691 -5.25 3.96 -29.86
C SER A 691 -3.78 4.36 -29.94
N GLU A 692 -3.36 4.82 -31.11
CA GLU A 692 -2.03 5.41 -31.30
C GLU A 692 -1.92 6.77 -30.59
N GLN A 693 -2.99 7.56 -30.65
CA GLN A 693 -3.06 8.89 -30.01
C GLN A 693 -3.13 8.79 -28.48
N TYR A 694 -3.80 7.75 -27.95
CA TYR A 694 -4.02 7.56 -26.52
C TYR A 694 -3.60 6.14 -26.07
N PRO A 695 -2.31 5.86 -25.88
CA PRO A 695 -1.83 4.50 -25.55
C PRO A 695 -2.39 3.91 -24.24
N PHE A 696 -2.81 4.77 -23.30
CA PHE A 696 -3.43 4.38 -22.03
C PHE A 696 -4.95 4.12 -22.13
N ILE A 697 -5.56 4.19 -23.32
CA ILE A 697 -7.01 4.09 -23.46
C ILE A 697 -7.59 2.76 -22.96
N ASN A 698 -6.88 1.65 -23.18
CA ASN A 698 -7.32 0.33 -22.73
C ASN A 698 -7.46 0.29 -21.21
N ILE A 699 -6.44 0.76 -20.48
CA ILE A 699 -6.43 0.71 -19.02
C ILE A 699 -7.51 1.63 -18.43
N LEU A 700 -7.79 2.78 -19.05
CA LEU A 700 -8.90 3.64 -18.66
C LEU A 700 -10.25 2.93 -18.75
N TRP A 701 -10.53 2.21 -19.84
CA TRP A 701 -11.78 1.48 -20.01
C TRP A 701 -11.88 0.23 -19.14
N ASP A 702 -10.78 -0.51 -18.97
CA ASP A 702 -10.76 -1.66 -18.06
C ASP A 702 -11.03 -1.19 -16.61
N ARG A 703 -10.45 -0.06 -16.19
CA ARG A 703 -10.72 0.57 -14.87
C ARG A 703 -12.12 1.14 -14.77
N PHE A 704 -12.62 1.78 -15.83
CA PHE A 704 -14.01 2.25 -15.90
C PHE A 704 -15.01 1.12 -15.64
N TYR A 705 -14.70 -0.09 -16.14
CA TYR A 705 -15.52 -1.26 -15.87
C TYR A 705 -15.32 -1.83 -14.45
N LEU A 706 -14.07 -1.91 -13.97
CA LEU A 706 -13.76 -2.37 -12.61
C LEU A 706 -14.45 -1.54 -11.54
N ASP A 707 -14.51 -0.23 -11.76
CA ASP A 707 -15.13 0.73 -10.85
C ASP A 707 -16.59 1.03 -11.23
N LYS A 708 -17.24 0.20 -12.07
CA LYS A 708 -18.63 0.39 -12.55
C LYS A 708 -19.61 0.62 -11.39
N SER A 709 -19.54 -0.19 -10.33
CA SER A 709 -20.43 -0.04 -9.17
C SER A 709 -20.26 1.35 -8.51
N PHE A 710 -19.00 1.78 -8.33
CA PHE A 710 -18.70 3.13 -7.86
C PHE A 710 -19.34 4.13 -8.83
N LEU A 711 -18.99 4.06 -10.11
CA LEU A 711 -19.44 4.97 -11.18
C LEU A 711 -20.97 5.05 -11.36
N MET A 712 -21.71 4.00 -11.03
CA MET A 712 -23.19 3.98 -11.01
C MET A 712 -23.79 4.46 -9.67
N GLY A 713 -22.97 4.70 -8.65
CA GLY A 713 -23.41 5.10 -7.32
C GLY A 713 -23.90 3.94 -6.45
N ARG A 714 -23.60 2.69 -6.80
CA ARG A 714 -24.05 1.46 -6.12
C ARG A 714 -23.01 0.91 -5.13
N GLY A 715 -22.41 1.79 -4.33
CA GLY A 715 -21.23 1.46 -3.52
C GLY A 715 -19.98 1.21 -4.37
N GLY A 716 -18.80 1.01 -3.77
CA GLY A 716 -17.56 0.74 -4.50
C GLY A 716 -16.30 1.28 -3.84
N LYS A 717 -15.16 1.15 -4.53
CA LYS A 717 -13.83 1.51 -4.02
C LYS A 717 -13.69 3.03 -3.90
N PHE A 718 -13.19 3.51 -2.76
CA PHE A 718 -12.84 4.92 -2.55
C PHE A 718 -11.36 5.14 -2.90
N GLY A 719 -10.98 6.38 -3.14
CA GLY A 719 -9.58 6.69 -3.44
C GLY A 719 -8.62 6.30 -2.31
N VAL A 720 -7.36 6.13 -2.67
CA VAL A 720 -6.34 5.47 -1.86
C VAL A 720 -5.21 6.42 -1.49
N GLY A 721 -4.70 6.32 -0.28
CA GLY A 721 -3.66 7.23 0.21
C GLY A 721 -4.19 8.65 0.39
N ASP A 722 -3.33 9.64 0.12
CA ASP A 722 -3.70 11.05 0.27
C ASP A 722 -4.48 11.57 -0.95
N MET A 723 -5.79 11.72 -0.75
CA MET A 723 -6.71 12.28 -1.75
C MET A 723 -6.50 13.78 -1.98
N GLU A 724 -5.98 14.53 -1.02
CA GLU A 724 -5.78 15.98 -1.18
C GLU A 724 -4.65 16.25 -2.18
N THR A 725 -3.55 15.49 -2.11
CA THR A 725 -2.48 15.55 -3.13
C THR A 725 -3.02 15.35 -4.55
N ALA A 726 -3.92 14.38 -4.76
CA ALA A 726 -4.53 14.16 -6.07
C ALA A 726 -5.42 15.33 -6.51
N ARG A 727 -6.17 15.91 -5.56
CA ARG A 727 -7.05 17.05 -5.83
C ARG A 727 -6.27 18.34 -6.08
N ASP A 728 -5.09 18.50 -5.51
CA ASP A 728 -4.23 19.66 -5.78
C ASP A 728 -3.55 19.54 -7.14
N TYR A 729 -3.14 18.33 -7.51
CA TYR A 729 -2.54 18.06 -8.81
C TYR A 729 -3.46 18.44 -9.99
N ILE A 730 -4.73 18.04 -9.95
CA ILE A 730 -5.71 18.28 -11.03
C ILE A 730 -6.13 19.75 -11.22
N ARG A 731 -5.76 20.64 -10.28
CA ARG A 731 -6.01 22.08 -10.41
C ARG A 731 -5.09 22.69 -11.46
N GLU A 732 -3.86 22.19 -11.48
CA GLU A 732 -2.81 22.68 -12.35
C GLU A 732 -2.58 21.76 -13.54
N HIS A 733 -3.00 20.50 -13.50
CA HIS A 733 -2.75 19.50 -14.54
C HIS A 733 -4.04 18.80 -14.98
N SER A 734 -4.06 18.36 -16.23
CA SER A 734 -5.13 17.56 -16.83
C SER A 734 -4.94 16.06 -16.57
N LEU A 735 -5.97 15.25 -16.83
CA LEU A 735 -5.85 13.79 -16.77
C LEU A 735 -4.78 13.29 -17.75
N LYS A 736 -4.73 13.85 -18.97
CA LYS A 736 -3.72 13.48 -19.97
C LYS A 736 -2.30 13.72 -19.47
N GLU A 737 -2.05 14.85 -18.81
CA GLU A 737 -0.74 15.13 -18.19
C GLU A 737 -0.47 14.14 -17.04
N ALA A 738 -1.47 13.85 -16.19
CA ALA A 738 -1.34 12.89 -15.09
C ALA A 738 -0.96 11.46 -15.55
N MET A 739 -1.50 11.02 -16.69
CA MET A 739 -1.21 9.69 -17.25
C MET A 739 0.22 9.57 -17.81
N LEU A 740 0.86 10.70 -18.12
CA LEU A 740 2.20 10.77 -18.71
C LEU A 740 3.26 11.25 -17.71
N ASP A 741 2.87 11.77 -16.55
CA ASP A 741 3.79 12.28 -15.53
C ASP A 741 4.43 11.14 -14.74
N GLU A 742 5.75 10.99 -14.86
CA GLU A 742 6.56 9.97 -14.18
C GLU A 742 6.80 10.30 -12.69
N ASN A 743 6.60 11.56 -12.27
CA ASN A 743 7.01 12.03 -10.93
C ASN A 743 5.90 11.92 -9.88
N ILE A 744 4.65 11.68 -10.28
CA ILE A 744 3.55 11.53 -9.32
C ILE A 744 3.48 10.10 -8.76
N ALA A 745 3.09 10.00 -7.49
CA ALA A 745 2.89 8.73 -6.82
C ALA A 745 1.76 7.91 -7.47
N GLN A 746 1.88 6.59 -7.44
CA GLN A 746 0.90 5.65 -8.00
C GLN A 746 -0.51 5.84 -7.41
N THR A 747 -0.60 6.08 -6.10
CA THR A 747 -1.88 6.38 -5.41
C THR A 747 -2.51 7.68 -5.89
N THR A 748 -1.71 8.74 -6.04
CA THR A 748 -2.14 10.03 -6.58
C THR A 748 -2.68 9.87 -8.00
N ARG A 749 -1.93 9.22 -8.90
CA ARG A 749 -2.33 8.98 -10.29
C ARG A 749 -3.63 8.19 -10.38
N TYR A 750 -3.76 7.13 -9.58
CA TYR A 750 -4.98 6.33 -9.50
C TYR A 750 -6.20 7.17 -9.08
N ASN A 751 -6.05 7.99 -8.04
CA ASN A 751 -7.13 8.85 -7.57
C ASN A 751 -7.54 9.88 -8.63
N VAL A 752 -6.57 10.50 -9.31
CA VAL A 752 -6.84 11.42 -10.43
C VAL A 752 -7.65 10.72 -11.52
N MET A 753 -7.23 9.52 -11.93
CA MET A 753 -7.95 8.71 -12.91
C MET A 753 -9.38 8.39 -12.45
N LEU A 754 -9.56 7.83 -11.25
CA LEU A 754 -10.85 7.42 -10.72
C LEU A 754 -11.87 8.57 -10.68
N TRP A 755 -11.46 9.73 -10.19
CA TRP A 755 -12.33 10.91 -10.15
C TRP A 755 -12.60 11.49 -11.53
N SER A 756 -11.60 11.48 -12.43
CA SER A 756 -11.82 11.91 -13.80
C SER A 756 -12.82 11.00 -14.51
N LEU A 757 -12.76 9.67 -14.31
CA LEU A 757 -13.74 8.73 -14.85
C LEU A 757 -15.15 9.03 -14.33
N ARG A 758 -15.29 9.47 -13.07
CA ARG A 758 -16.58 9.98 -12.56
C ARG A 758 -17.05 11.21 -13.32
N ASP A 759 -16.18 12.18 -13.54
CA ASP A 759 -16.50 13.40 -14.28
C ASP A 759 -16.92 13.09 -15.73
N LEU A 760 -16.34 12.05 -16.35
CA LEU A 760 -16.78 11.54 -17.66
C LEU A 760 -18.22 11.01 -17.62
N VAL A 761 -18.58 10.23 -16.59
CA VAL A 761 -19.96 9.75 -16.40
C VAL A 761 -20.93 10.91 -16.24
N ASP A 762 -20.57 11.94 -15.48
CA ASP A 762 -21.39 13.14 -15.29
C ASP A 762 -21.57 13.91 -16.62
N HIS A 763 -20.54 14.00 -17.46
CA HIS A 763 -20.64 14.56 -18.83
C HIS A 763 -21.56 13.75 -19.75
N ILE A 764 -21.43 12.43 -19.75
CA ILE A 764 -22.24 11.53 -20.59
C ILE A 764 -23.71 11.56 -20.14
N GLY A 765 -23.93 11.60 -18.81
CA GLY A 765 -25.23 11.67 -18.15
C GLY A 765 -26.10 12.85 -18.58
N LEU A 766 -25.51 13.92 -19.14
CA LEU A 766 -26.24 15.07 -19.68
C LEU A 766 -27.07 14.73 -20.93
N LYS A 767 -26.67 13.71 -21.69
CA LYS A 767 -27.30 13.35 -22.99
C LYS A 767 -27.84 11.93 -23.03
N VAL A 768 -27.21 11.01 -22.33
CA VAL A 768 -27.52 9.57 -22.34
C VAL A 768 -27.67 9.11 -20.90
N SER A 769 -28.71 8.32 -20.58
CA SER A 769 -28.83 7.77 -19.23
C SER A 769 -27.68 6.82 -18.94
N VAL A 770 -27.15 6.88 -17.72
CA VAL A 770 -25.98 6.09 -17.28
C VAL A 770 -26.22 4.59 -17.49
N ASP A 771 -27.43 4.09 -17.21
CA ASP A 771 -27.77 2.68 -17.45
C ASP A 771 -27.71 2.30 -18.94
N THR A 772 -28.21 3.15 -19.84
CA THR A 772 -28.17 2.88 -21.29
C THR A 772 -26.74 2.88 -21.80
N PHE A 773 -25.92 3.79 -21.28
CA PHE A 773 -24.50 3.86 -21.61
C PHE A 773 -23.74 2.59 -21.20
N PHE A 774 -23.90 2.12 -19.96
CA PHE A 774 -23.25 0.90 -19.50
C PHE A 774 -23.75 -0.36 -20.23
N ARG A 775 -25.06 -0.46 -20.55
CA ARG A 775 -25.58 -1.57 -21.37
C ARG A 775 -24.96 -1.60 -22.77
N ALA A 776 -24.80 -0.43 -23.40
CA ALA A 776 -24.16 -0.36 -24.70
C ALA A 776 -22.70 -0.84 -24.66
N ILE A 777 -21.97 -0.53 -23.59
CA ILE A 777 -20.62 -1.04 -23.34
C ILE A 777 -20.65 -2.56 -23.14
N ASP A 778 -21.52 -3.07 -22.25
CA ASP A 778 -21.67 -4.51 -21.99
C ASP A 778 -21.92 -5.27 -23.30
N ASP A 779 -22.83 -4.80 -24.14
CA ASP A 779 -23.14 -5.42 -25.42
C ASP A 779 -21.96 -5.42 -26.41
N ILE A 780 -21.11 -4.38 -26.42
CA ILE A 780 -19.89 -4.36 -27.24
C ILE A 780 -18.93 -5.45 -26.75
N TYR A 781 -18.72 -5.56 -25.44
CA TYR A 781 -17.88 -6.61 -24.86
C TYR A 781 -18.43 -8.04 -25.09
N HIS A 782 -19.75 -8.21 -25.17
CA HIS A 782 -20.37 -9.48 -25.52
C HIS A 782 -20.18 -9.88 -27.00
N THR A 783 -20.11 -8.89 -27.90
CA THR A 783 -20.14 -9.11 -29.36
C THR A 783 -18.76 -9.06 -30.01
N ARG A 784 -17.83 -8.25 -29.49
CA ARG A 784 -16.47 -8.07 -30.02
C ARG A 784 -15.44 -8.87 -29.20
N ARG A 785 -14.34 -9.26 -29.86
CA ARG A 785 -13.19 -9.98 -29.24
C ARG A 785 -11.90 -9.61 -29.97
N GLY A 786 -10.75 -9.83 -29.32
CA GLY A 786 -9.43 -9.52 -29.87
C GLY A 786 -9.04 -8.07 -29.61
N MET A 787 -8.43 -7.41 -30.61
CA MET A 787 -8.12 -5.98 -30.56
C MET A 787 -9.03 -5.19 -31.51
N ILE A 788 -9.53 -4.04 -31.07
CA ILE A 788 -10.27 -3.09 -31.90
C ILE A 788 -9.68 -1.68 -31.75
N ARG A 789 -9.87 -0.83 -32.77
CA ARG A 789 -9.45 0.57 -32.71
C ARG A 789 -10.40 1.37 -31.81
N PHE A 790 -9.87 2.38 -31.14
CA PHE A 790 -10.67 3.28 -30.32
C PHE A 790 -11.72 4.05 -31.12
N GLU A 791 -11.42 4.37 -32.37
CA GLU A 791 -12.34 5.03 -33.30
C GLU A 791 -13.54 4.13 -33.60
N ASP A 792 -13.29 2.84 -33.90
CA ASP A 792 -14.33 1.85 -34.17
C ASP A 792 -15.22 1.63 -32.92
N PHE A 793 -14.61 1.61 -31.72
CA PHE A 793 -15.33 1.54 -30.45
C PHE A 793 -16.24 2.76 -30.24
N CYS A 794 -15.74 3.97 -30.52
CA CYS A 794 -16.52 5.20 -30.38
C CYS A 794 -17.70 5.26 -31.37
N GLU A 795 -17.51 4.84 -32.62
CA GLU A 795 -18.58 4.79 -33.62
C GLU A 795 -19.69 3.82 -33.22
N GLU A 796 -19.32 2.63 -32.74
CA GLU A 796 -20.27 1.63 -32.29
C GLU A 796 -21.05 2.11 -31.05
N LEU A 797 -20.37 2.74 -30.09
CA LEU A 797 -21.00 3.34 -28.92
C LEU A 797 -21.95 4.49 -29.28
N LYS A 798 -21.56 5.33 -30.25
CA LYS A 798 -22.39 6.41 -30.79
C LYS A 798 -23.65 5.86 -31.48
N SER A 799 -23.51 4.77 -32.24
CA SER A 799 -24.65 4.14 -32.92
C SER A 799 -25.69 3.57 -31.95
N ARG A 800 -25.23 3.04 -30.80
CA ARG A 800 -26.08 2.40 -29.78
C ARG A 800 -26.72 3.41 -28.81
N THR A 801 -26.02 4.51 -28.51
CA THR A 801 -26.47 5.50 -27.52
C THR A 801 -27.08 6.77 -28.14
N GLY A 802 -26.82 7.03 -29.43
CA GLY A 802 -27.19 8.27 -30.13
C GLY A 802 -26.30 9.48 -29.78
N GLY A 803 -25.39 9.35 -28.81
CA GLY A 803 -24.50 10.42 -28.34
C GLY A 803 -23.09 10.32 -28.93
N ASP A 804 -22.51 11.46 -29.32
CA ASP A 804 -21.11 11.51 -29.79
C ASP A 804 -20.14 11.54 -28.61
N VAL A 805 -19.86 10.36 -28.04
CA VAL A 805 -18.97 10.17 -26.89
C VAL A 805 -17.52 10.51 -27.24
N GLY A 806 -17.09 10.21 -28.48
CA GLY A 806 -15.75 10.52 -28.96
C GLY A 806 -15.41 12.02 -28.88
N ARG A 807 -16.37 12.90 -29.24
CA ARG A 807 -16.19 14.36 -29.08
C ARG A 807 -16.06 14.83 -27.64
N VAL A 808 -16.70 14.15 -26.69
CA VAL A 808 -16.61 14.49 -25.26
C VAL A 808 -15.25 14.06 -24.70
N PHE A 809 -14.74 12.93 -25.17
CA PHE A 809 -13.53 12.29 -24.68
C PHE A 809 -12.29 13.21 -24.77
N GLU A 810 -12.04 13.81 -25.94
CA GLU A 810 -10.88 14.69 -26.13
C GLU A 810 -10.94 15.93 -25.23
N ARG A 811 -12.12 16.55 -25.09
CA ARG A 811 -12.30 17.69 -24.19
C ARG A 811 -12.04 17.28 -22.75
N TRP A 812 -12.67 16.19 -22.30
CA TRP A 812 -12.56 15.66 -20.94
C TRP A 812 -11.11 15.37 -20.53
N LEU A 813 -10.30 14.77 -21.42
CA LEU A 813 -8.90 14.46 -21.14
C LEU A 813 -8.03 15.69 -20.81
N ASN A 814 -8.41 16.88 -21.29
CA ASN A 814 -7.61 18.10 -21.24
C ASN A 814 -8.15 19.16 -20.26
N VAL A 815 -9.24 18.89 -19.54
CA VAL A 815 -9.83 19.82 -18.55
C VAL A 815 -8.90 20.00 -17.35
N ARG A 816 -8.81 21.23 -16.81
CA ARG A 816 -8.13 21.51 -15.54
C ARG A 816 -9.17 21.98 -14.54
N HIS A 817 -9.26 21.35 -13.38
CA HIS A 817 -10.36 21.60 -12.45
C HIS A 817 -10.12 22.81 -11.52
N ASN A 818 -9.70 23.94 -12.08
CA ASN A 818 -9.37 25.18 -11.35
C ASN A 818 -10.61 26.04 -10.96
N GLN A 819 -11.81 25.62 -11.34
CA GLN A 819 -13.06 26.27 -11.00
C GLN A 819 -13.47 26.01 -9.55
N TYR A 820 -14.23 26.94 -8.96
CA TYR A 820 -14.90 26.73 -7.67
C TYR A 820 -16.30 27.33 -7.72
N PHE A 821 -17.18 26.78 -6.87
CA PHE A 821 -18.58 27.16 -6.83
C PHE A 821 -18.91 27.83 -5.50
N LYS A 822 -19.61 28.97 -5.57
CA LYS A 822 -20.29 29.55 -4.41
C LYS A 822 -21.68 28.94 -4.33
N ILE A 823 -22.02 28.40 -3.18
CA ILE A 823 -23.37 27.90 -2.88
C ILE A 823 -24.04 28.88 -1.92
N LYS A 824 -25.35 29.10 -2.05
CA LYS A 824 -26.15 29.97 -1.19
C LYS A 824 -27.54 29.36 -0.96
N ASP A 825 -28.16 29.70 0.17
CA ASP A 825 -29.55 29.34 0.51
C ASP A 825 -29.88 27.83 0.47
N LEU A 826 -28.91 26.96 0.80
CA LEU A 826 -29.12 25.50 0.80
C LEU A 826 -30.03 25.05 1.95
N THR A 827 -31.29 24.78 1.63
CA THR A 827 -32.38 24.51 2.60
C THR A 827 -33.06 23.19 2.29
N SER A 828 -33.32 22.36 3.31
CA SER A 828 -34.14 21.16 3.17
C SER A 828 -35.43 21.22 3.99
N TYR A 829 -36.50 20.68 3.42
CA TYR A 829 -37.79 20.49 4.06
C TYR A 829 -38.08 18.99 4.09
N PHE A 830 -38.41 18.43 5.26
CA PHE A 830 -38.66 16.98 5.41
C PHE A 830 -40.03 16.71 6.01
N TYR A 831 -40.74 15.79 5.38
CA TYR A 831 -42.13 15.42 5.63
C TYR A 831 -42.20 13.93 5.98
N PRO A 832 -41.97 13.57 7.26
CA PRO A 832 -41.93 12.17 7.68
C PRO A 832 -43.27 11.47 7.46
N ASP A 833 -43.24 10.20 7.10
CA ASP A 833 -44.43 9.36 7.01
C ASP A 833 -44.97 9.05 8.42
N PRO A 834 -46.30 9.05 8.62
CA PRO A 834 -46.89 8.76 9.92
C PRO A 834 -46.91 7.25 10.18
N ILE A 835 -45.82 6.67 10.72
CA ILE A 835 -45.83 5.42 11.53
C ILE A 835 -44.55 5.30 12.40
N SER A 836 -44.77 4.90 13.68
CA SER A 836 -43.84 4.37 14.68
C SER A 836 -42.91 5.31 15.49
N GLY A 837 -43.49 6.21 16.31
CA GLY A 837 -43.14 6.37 17.74
C GLY A 837 -41.69 6.62 18.23
N LYS A 838 -40.66 6.73 17.38
CA LYS A 838 -39.29 7.13 17.74
C LYS A 838 -38.69 8.04 16.65
N PHE A 839 -37.98 9.07 17.11
CA PHE A 839 -37.54 10.24 16.35
C PHE A 839 -36.39 9.98 15.33
N VAL A 840 -36.46 10.69 14.19
CA VAL A 840 -35.43 11.07 13.17
C VAL A 840 -34.92 10.06 12.12
N THR A 841 -35.27 8.77 12.14
CA THR A 841 -34.82 7.82 11.08
C THR A 841 -35.98 7.08 10.41
N GLY A 842 -36.89 7.82 9.77
CA GLY A 842 -38.03 7.25 9.05
C GLY A 842 -38.10 7.68 7.58
N SER A 843 -38.91 6.98 6.79
CA SER A 843 -39.22 7.36 5.41
C SER A 843 -40.10 8.62 5.37
N GLY A 844 -40.07 9.35 4.27
CA GLY A 844 -40.89 10.54 4.07
C GLY A 844 -40.50 11.32 2.83
N TRP A 845 -41.30 12.33 2.48
CA TRP A 845 -40.96 13.24 1.39
C TRP A 845 -39.95 14.28 1.84
N ALA A 846 -39.07 14.71 0.93
CA ALA A 846 -38.11 15.77 1.16
C ALA A 846 -38.07 16.73 -0.03
N GLU A 847 -37.96 18.02 0.26
CA GLU A 847 -37.62 19.04 -0.72
C GLU A 847 -36.24 19.63 -0.39
N LEU A 848 -35.45 19.90 -1.42
CA LEU A 848 -34.14 20.55 -1.32
C LEU A 848 -34.10 21.70 -2.33
N GLU A 849 -33.77 22.89 -1.84
CA GLU A 849 -33.57 24.08 -2.68
C GLU A 849 -32.23 24.74 -2.37
N GLY A 850 -31.63 25.36 -3.38
CA GLY A 850 -30.36 26.07 -3.24
C GLY A 850 -30.00 26.86 -4.47
N LYS A 851 -28.94 27.68 -4.36
CA LYS A 851 -28.40 28.49 -5.45
C LYS A 851 -26.92 28.21 -5.58
N VAL A 852 -26.43 28.17 -6.80
CA VAL A 852 -25.01 27.97 -7.10
C VAL A 852 -24.51 28.91 -8.19
N LYS A 853 -23.28 29.39 -8.06
CA LYS A 853 -22.57 30.21 -9.05
C LYS A 853 -21.18 29.67 -9.30
N ASN A 854 -20.80 29.55 -10.58
CA ASN A 854 -19.42 29.26 -10.96
C ASN A 854 -18.59 30.55 -10.93
N CYS A 855 -17.57 30.59 -10.07
CA CYS A 855 -16.66 31.73 -9.92
C CYS A 855 -15.28 31.48 -10.53
N GLY A 856 -15.09 30.35 -11.22
CA GLY A 856 -13.87 29.97 -11.91
C GLY A 856 -13.77 30.49 -13.34
N LYS A 857 -12.64 30.16 -13.99
CA LYS A 857 -12.41 30.40 -15.42
C LYS A 857 -12.84 29.23 -16.30
N GLU A 858 -13.06 28.06 -15.71
CA GLU A 858 -13.48 26.84 -16.39
C GLU A 858 -14.89 26.42 -15.96
N GLY A 859 -15.59 25.68 -16.82
CA GLY A 859 -16.88 25.11 -16.50
C GLY A 859 -16.75 23.85 -15.64
N GLY A 860 -17.81 23.48 -14.92
CA GLY A 860 -17.79 22.24 -14.13
C GLY A 860 -19.15 21.82 -13.61
N PHE A 861 -19.18 20.68 -12.90
CA PHE A 861 -20.40 20.11 -12.38
C PHE A 861 -20.69 20.48 -10.92
N VAL A 862 -21.97 20.73 -10.67
CA VAL A 862 -22.58 20.67 -9.35
C VAL A 862 -23.55 19.50 -9.39
N VAL A 863 -23.44 18.58 -8.44
CA VAL A 863 -24.20 17.34 -8.41
C VAL A 863 -24.94 17.23 -7.09
N VAL A 864 -26.25 17.00 -7.16
CA VAL A 864 -27.05 16.65 -5.99
C VAL A 864 -27.15 15.13 -5.92
N CYS A 865 -26.66 14.56 -4.82
CA CYS A 865 -26.64 13.13 -4.55
C CYS A 865 -27.74 12.78 -3.53
N ILE A 866 -28.62 11.84 -3.86
CA ILE A 866 -29.66 11.32 -2.97
C ILE A 866 -29.34 9.86 -2.64
N LYS A 867 -29.22 9.53 -1.36
CA LYS A 867 -28.98 8.15 -0.92
C LYS A 867 -30.30 7.36 -0.82
N ASN A 868 -30.43 6.30 -1.62
CA ASN A 868 -31.51 5.30 -1.53
C ASN A 868 -30.96 3.95 -1.03
N GLU A 869 -31.82 2.92 -0.88
CA GLU A 869 -31.43 1.59 -0.37
C GLU A 869 -30.33 0.90 -1.19
N GLU A 870 -30.41 0.98 -2.53
CA GLU A 870 -29.52 0.22 -3.43
C GLU A 870 -28.46 1.10 -4.12
N ALA A 871 -28.71 2.41 -4.24
CA ALA A 871 -27.88 3.31 -5.04
C ALA A 871 -27.97 4.78 -4.59
N ILE A 872 -26.92 5.53 -4.92
CA ILE A 872 -26.89 6.99 -4.86
C ILE A 872 -27.39 7.53 -6.20
N GLN A 873 -28.57 8.13 -6.20
CA GLN A 873 -29.07 8.85 -7.36
C GLN A 873 -28.35 10.19 -7.49
N ARG A 874 -27.89 10.52 -8.70
CA ARG A 874 -27.10 11.72 -8.98
C ARG A 874 -27.83 12.60 -9.97
N TYR A 875 -27.94 13.88 -9.65
CA TYR A 875 -28.54 14.88 -10.51
C TYR A 875 -27.52 15.99 -10.77
N SER A 876 -26.84 15.88 -11.91
CA SER A 876 -25.71 16.72 -12.29
C SER A 876 -26.16 17.93 -13.11
N CYS A 877 -25.57 19.09 -12.87
CA CYS A 877 -25.73 20.29 -13.68
C CYS A 877 -24.36 20.87 -14.02
N TYR A 878 -24.14 21.15 -15.30
CA TYR A 878 -22.93 21.83 -15.78
C TYR A 878 -23.15 23.34 -15.75
N LEU A 879 -22.18 24.09 -15.21
CA LEU A 879 -22.20 25.55 -15.19
C LEU A 879 -20.93 26.09 -15.87
N ASN A 880 -21.12 26.96 -16.86
CA ASN A 880 -20.04 27.71 -17.50
C ASN A 880 -19.48 28.80 -16.56
N PRO A 881 -18.29 29.35 -16.86
CA PRO A 881 -17.72 30.46 -16.10
C PRO A 881 -18.69 31.64 -15.93
N GLY A 882 -18.91 32.08 -14.69
CA GLY A 882 -19.80 33.20 -14.36
C GLY A 882 -21.30 32.86 -14.32
N GLU A 883 -21.70 31.67 -14.76
CA GLU A 883 -23.10 31.23 -14.75
C GLU A 883 -23.60 30.99 -13.32
N ALA A 884 -24.85 31.35 -13.06
CA ALA A 884 -25.53 31.12 -11.78
C ALA A 884 -26.89 30.46 -12.00
N LYS A 885 -27.19 29.44 -11.20
CA LYS A 885 -28.46 28.71 -11.25
C LYS A 885 -29.05 28.52 -9.86
N SER A 886 -30.37 28.55 -9.77
CA SER A 886 -31.10 27.97 -8.63
C SER A 886 -31.50 26.53 -8.97
N PHE A 887 -31.60 25.69 -7.95
CA PHE A 887 -32.14 24.35 -8.09
C PHE A 887 -33.21 24.07 -7.06
N TYR A 888 -34.15 23.24 -7.47
CA TYR A 888 -35.23 22.70 -6.65
C TYR A 888 -35.37 21.22 -6.93
N MET A 889 -35.52 20.44 -5.87
CA MET A 889 -35.61 18.99 -5.91
C MET A 889 -36.62 18.48 -4.91
N ALA A 890 -37.54 17.63 -5.35
CA ALA A 890 -38.49 16.91 -4.52
C ALA A 890 -38.24 15.40 -4.66
N TYR A 891 -38.11 14.67 -3.55
CA TYR A 891 -37.81 13.24 -3.56
C TYR A 891 -38.39 12.52 -2.34
N CYS A 892 -38.57 11.20 -2.45
CA CYS A 892 -38.96 10.37 -1.31
C CYS A 892 -37.71 9.78 -0.66
N ALA A 893 -37.43 10.21 0.57
CA ALA A 893 -36.34 9.75 1.40
C ALA A 893 -36.77 8.51 2.19
N LYS A 894 -35.97 7.43 2.18
CA LYS A 894 -36.23 6.25 3.02
C LYS A 894 -35.58 6.31 4.40
N TRP A 895 -34.42 6.96 4.51
CA TRP A 895 -33.60 7.01 5.72
C TRP A 895 -33.40 8.46 6.21
N GLY A 896 -34.51 9.23 6.27
CA GLY A 896 -34.45 10.68 6.49
C GLY A 896 -33.89 11.47 5.30
N PRO A 897 -33.78 12.81 5.40
CA PRO A 897 -33.38 13.69 4.30
C PRO A 897 -31.86 13.59 4.01
N ASN A 898 -31.44 12.49 3.39
CA ASN A 898 -30.05 12.19 3.04
C ASN A 898 -29.72 12.66 1.61
N ALA A 899 -29.79 13.97 1.38
CA ALA A 899 -29.28 14.61 0.17
C ALA A 899 -27.99 15.39 0.46
N GLU A 900 -27.03 15.28 -0.44
CA GLU A 900 -25.73 15.92 -0.39
C GLU A 900 -25.50 16.70 -1.68
N VAL A 901 -25.01 17.94 -1.58
CA VAL A 901 -24.57 18.69 -2.76
C VAL A 901 -23.06 18.58 -2.85
N THR A 902 -22.56 18.04 -3.95
CA THR A 902 -21.13 17.97 -4.24
C THR A 902 -20.79 18.81 -5.46
N THR A 903 -19.60 19.37 -5.47
CA THR A 903 -19.05 20.21 -6.55
C THR A 903 -18.07 19.43 -7.43
N GLY A 904 -18.16 18.10 -7.39
CA GLY A 904 -17.37 17.20 -8.22
C GLY A 904 -15.86 17.40 -8.00
N MET A 905 -15.11 17.57 -9.08
CA MET A 905 -13.66 17.74 -9.07
C MET A 905 -13.20 19.20 -8.88
N SER A 906 -14.09 20.12 -8.53
CA SER A 906 -13.73 21.54 -8.38
C SER A 906 -12.64 21.78 -7.33
N SER A 907 -12.11 23.00 -7.33
CA SER A 907 -11.20 23.52 -6.30
C SER A 907 -11.88 23.79 -4.95
N ASN A 908 -13.17 23.44 -4.77
CA ASN A 908 -13.83 23.58 -3.46
C ASN A 908 -13.23 22.59 -2.43
N ARG A 909 -13.03 23.05 -1.19
CA ARG A 909 -12.52 22.25 -0.06
C ARG A 909 -13.37 22.47 1.20
N PRO A 910 -14.07 21.45 1.73
CA PRO A 910 -14.38 20.19 1.04
C PRO A 910 -15.24 20.47 -0.21
N ASN A 911 -15.26 19.53 -1.15
CA ASN A 911 -16.12 19.60 -2.34
C ASN A 911 -17.58 19.24 -2.05
N THR A 912 -17.87 18.80 -0.82
CA THR A 912 -19.19 18.41 -0.33
C THR A 912 -19.78 19.48 0.59
N PHE A 913 -21.06 19.78 0.39
CA PHE A 913 -21.83 20.75 1.14
C PHE A 913 -23.00 20.06 1.83
N MET A 914 -23.00 20.09 3.17
CA MET A 914 -24.13 19.65 3.98
C MET A 914 -25.22 20.73 4.01
N VAL A 915 -26.48 20.31 4.17
CA VAL A 915 -27.62 21.24 4.27
C VAL A 915 -27.47 22.14 5.50
N TRP A 916 -27.54 23.45 5.30
CA TRP A 916 -27.28 24.44 6.36
C TRP A 916 -28.50 24.75 7.22
N LYS A 917 -29.70 24.62 6.64
CA LYS A 917 -30.95 24.96 7.31
C LYS A 917 -32.00 23.90 7.06
N ARG A 918 -32.60 23.40 8.13
CA ARG A 918 -33.88 22.68 8.06
C ARG A 918 -34.99 23.71 8.07
N GLY A 919 -35.69 23.84 6.95
CA GLY A 919 -36.85 24.71 6.83
C GLY A 919 -38.10 24.05 7.38
N THR A 920 -39.06 24.89 7.78
CA THR A 920 -40.43 24.48 8.09
C THR A 920 -41.34 25.01 7.00
N ARG A 921 -42.04 24.11 6.30
CA ARG A 921 -43.05 24.41 5.26
C ARG A 921 -44.14 23.34 5.40
N GLU A 922 -45.39 23.65 5.09
CA GLU A 922 -46.45 22.64 5.03
C GLU A 922 -46.22 21.69 3.86
N LYS A 923 -46.64 20.42 4.00
CA LYS A 923 -46.53 19.43 2.92
C LYS A 923 -47.59 19.74 1.84
N PRO A 924 -47.21 19.98 0.58
CA PRO A 924 -48.17 20.10 -0.51
C PRO A 924 -49.04 18.83 -0.68
N GLU A 925 -50.29 18.99 -1.13
CA GLU A 925 -51.24 17.87 -1.30
C GLU A 925 -50.74 16.80 -2.27
N LYS A 926 -49.94 17.20 -3.26
CA LYS A 926 -49.37 16.29 -4.26
C LYS A 926 -47.88 16.62 -4.45
N LEU A 927 -47.01 15.74 -3.95
CA LEU A 927 -45.58 15.76 -4.26
C LEU A 927 -45.24 14.62 -5.21
N GLU A 928 -44.44 14.94 -6.23
CA GLU A 928 -43.88 13.98 -7.17
C GLU A 928 -42.38 14.22 -7.26
N THR A 929 -41.62 13.18 -7.61
CA THR A 929 -40.17 13.31 -7.77
C THR A 929 -39.86 14.25 -8.92
N ARG A 930 -39.23 15.38 -8.63
CA ARG A 930 -38.94 16.43 -9.61
C ARG A 930 -37.59 17.05 -9.34
N VAL A 931 -36.87 17.36 -10.40
CA VAL A 931 -35.60 18.10 -10.38
C VAL A 931 -35.68 19.22 -11.39
N SER A 932 -35.29 20.43 -10.99
CA SER A 932 -35.23 21.58 -11.89
C SER A 932 -34.05 22.46 -11.56
N TRP A 933 -33.40 22.94 -12.61
CA TRP A 933 -32.35 23.95 -12.58
C TRP A 933 -32.86 25.17 -13.35
N THR A 934 -32.73 26.36 -12.78
CA THR A 934 -33.22 27.60 -13.38
C THR A 934 -32.11 28.64 -13.38
N ASP A 935 -31.91 29.33 -14.51
CA ASP A 935 -30.95 30.43 -14.60
C ASP A 935 -31.34 31.60 -13.68
N ILE A 936 -30.36 32.17 -13.00
CA ILE A 936 -30.55 33.33 -12.11
C ILE A 936 -29.46 34.37 -12.35
N ASP A 937 -29.73 35.62 -11.95
CA ASP A 937 -28.72 36.68 -11.98
C ASP A 937 -27.55 36.38 -11.02
N PRO A 938 -26.29 36.34 -11.49
CA PRO A 938 -25.11 36.17 -10.65
C PRO A 938 -24.94 37.23 -9.55
N ALA A 939 -25.64 38.37 -9.63
CA ALA A 939 -25.65 39.41 -8.61
C ALA A 939 -26.26 38.96 -7.26
N VAL A 940 -27.05 37.88 -7.24
CA VAL A 940 -27.62 37.30 -5.99
C VAL A 940 -26.53 36.83 -5.01
N PHE A 941 -25.30 36.63 -5.50
CA PHE A 941 -24.11 36.25 -4.71
C PHE A 941 -23.23 37.43 -4.31
N ALA A 942 -23.64 38.68 -4.57
CA ALA A 942 -22.94 39.85 -4.06
C ALA A 942 -23.02 39.91 -2.52
N SER A 943 -21.93 40.37 -1.89
CA SER A 943 -21.90 40.61 -0.44
C SER A 943 -22.86 41.74 -0.06
N ASP A 944 -23.49 41.66 1.11
CA ASP A 944 -24.27 42.77 1.64
C ASP A 944 -23.31 43.93 1.95
N PRO A 945 -23.49 45.13 1.36
CA PRO A 945 -22.61 46.28 1.59
C PRO A 945 -22.57 46.74 3.06
N ARG A 946 -23.52 46.32 3.89
CA ARG A 946 -23.53 46.59 5.34
C ARG A 946 -22.69 45.60 6.14
N GLU A 947 -22.24 44.50 5.54
CA GLU A 947 -21.47 43.47 6.21
C GLU A 947 -19.98 43.58 5.85
N THR A 948 -19.13 43.70 6.86
CA THR A 948 -17.69 43.47 6.75
C THR A 948 -17.36 42.14 7.41
N MET A 949 -16.72 41.21 6.71
CA MET A 949 -16.39 39.88 7.24
C MET A 949 -14.90 39.61 7.07
N VAL A 950 -14.32 38.92 8.05
CA VAL A 950 -12.95 38.43 8.03
C VAL A 950 -13.01 36.96 8.43
N ASP A 951 -12.66 36.07 7.50
CA ASP A 951 -12.49 34.64 7.79
C ASP A 951 -11.04 34.31 8.17
N ASN A 952 -10.76 33.03 8.40
CA ASN A 952 -9.45 32.56 8.84
C ASN A 952 -8.35 32.59 7.75
N MET A 953 -8.71 32.81 6.49
CA MET A 953 -7.81 32.88 5.34
C MET A 953 -7.52 34.31 4.90
N ASP A 954 -8.35 35.27 5.35
CA ASP A 954 -8.17 36.70 5.11
C ASP A 954 -6.94 37.26 5.85
N SER A 955 -6.31 38.28 5.24
CA SER A 955 -5.14 38.97 5.85
C SER A 955 -5.42 39.65 7.19
N GLY A 956 -6.70 39.81 7.55
CA GLY A 956 -7.15 40.34 8.84
C GLY A 956 -7.08 39.33 9.97
N PHE A 957 -6.88 38.03 9.70
CA PHE A 957 -6.79 37.00 10.71
C PHE A 957 -5.33 36.72 11.12
N SER A 958 -5.13 36.49 12.42
CA SER A 958 -3.83 36.11 12.99
C SER A 958 -4.03 35.30 14.28
N PHE A 959 -3.01 34.55 14.70
CA PHE A 959 -3.02 33.85 15.99
C PHE A 959 -1.64 33.94 16.65
N ASP A 960 -1.61 33.83 17.98
CA ASP A 960 -0.37 33.76 18.77
C ASP A 960 -0.30 32.43 19.54
N ASP A 961 0.78 31.69 19.29
CA ASP A 961 1.11 30.44 19.98
C ASP A 961 2.57 30.37 20.48
N LYS A 962 3.29 31.50 20.48
CA LYS A 962 4.74 31.55 20.76
C LYS A 962 5.14 30.99 22.12
N VAL A 963 4.20 31.02 23.08
CA VAL A 963 4.36 30.47 24.42
C VAL A 963 4.53 28.94 24.39
N ASN A 964 3.95 28.25 23.41
CA ASN A 964 3.93 26.79 23.31
C ASN A 964 4.97 26.19 22.35
N GLN A 965 5.83 27.01 21.73
CA GLN A 965 6.90 26.55 20.85
C GLN A 965 8.13 26.07 21.65
N THR A 966 8.71 24.92 21.28
CA THR A 966 9.94 24.41 21.90
C THR A 966 11.16 25.25 21.54
N ILE A 967 12.23 25.19 22.35
CA ILE A 967 13.50 25.90 22.09
C ILE A 967 14.06 25.55 20.70
N LEU A 968 13.95 24.28 20.29
CA LEU A 968 14.37 23.81 18.96
C LEU A 968 13.51 24.42 17.84
N GLN A 969 12.18 24.49 18.01
CA GLN A 969 11.29 25.08 17.01
C GLN A 969 11.55 26.59 16.83
N LYS A 970 11.85 27.30 17.93
CA LYS A 970 12.24 28.72 17.90
C LYS A 970 13.56 28.96 17.15
N TRP A 971 14.53 28.06 17.29
CA TRP A 971 15.84 28.17 16.64
C TRP A 971 15.85 27.78 15.16
N PHE A 972 15.13 26.74 14.78
CA PHE A 972 15.14 26.23 13.40
C PHE A 972 14.14 26.93 12.47
N GLY A 973 13.34 27.89 12.97
CA GLY A 973 12.41 28.66 12.15
C GLY A 973 11.40 27.77 11.42
N ILE A 974 10.94 26.69 12.06
CA ILE A 974 10.03 25.72 11.45
C ILE A 974 8.67 26.40 11.23
N LYS A 975 8.40 26.82 9.99
CA LYS A 975 7.07 27.25 9.57
C LYS A 975 6.22 26.00 9.32
N LYS A 976 5.26 25.72 10.19
CA LYS A 976 4.29 24.63 9.99
C LYS A 976 3.05 25.15 9.29
N ARG A 977 2.73 24.56 8.14
CA ARG A 977 1.41 24.62 7.51
C ARG A 977 1.06 23.19 7.14
N GLU A 978 0.47 22.47 8.09
CA GLU A 978 -0.20 21.20 7.82
C GLU A 978 -1.70 21.53 7.80
N GLU A 979 -2.26 21.65 6.59
CA GLU A 979 -3.71 21.68 6.41
C GLU A 979 -4.18 20.22 6.53
N SER A 980 -5.04 19.91 7.50
CA SER A 980 -5.58 18.56 7.67
C SER A 980 -7.09 18.53 7.46
N THR A 981 -7.57 17.50 6.76
CA THR A 981 -8.99 17.17 6.63
C THR A 981 -9.50 16.29 7.78
N HIS A 982 -8.59 15.84 8.64
CA HIS A 982 -8.89 15.03 9.82
C HIS A 982 -8.42 15.74 11.09
N LEU A 983 -9.26 15.73 12.14
CA LEU A 983 -8.82 16.03 13.49
C LEU A 983 -7.84 14.93 13.92
N ASN A 984 -6.57 15.27 14.15
CA ASN A 984 -5.57 14.31 14.63
C ASN A 984 -6.08 13.59 15.88
N ARG A 985 -6.12 12.25 15.80
CA ARG A 985 -6.48 11.31 16.88
C ARG A 985 -5.34 11.06 17.88
N GLU A 986 -4.21 11.72 17.72
CA GLU A 986 -3.07 11.52 18.61
C GLU A 986 -3.49 11.82 20.05
N SER A 987 -3.23 10.89 20.95
CA SER A 987 -3.55 10.94 22.39
C SER A 987 -2.83 12.06 23.16
N GLU A 988 -2.20 12.99 22.46
CA GLU A 988 -1.49 14.14 23.01
C GLU A 988 -2.24 15.43 22.68
N SER A 989 -2.53 16.23 23.72
CA SER A 989 -3.09 17.58 23.62
C SER A 989 -2.44 18.42 22.51
N ILE A 990 -3.24 19.03 21.63
CA ILE A 990 -2.75 19.85 20.52
C ILE A 990 -2.32 21.22 21.05
N ARG A 991 -1.00 21.39 21.22
CA ARG A 991 -0.40 22.59 21.84
C ARG A 991 -0.33 23.81 20.92
N LEU A 992 -0.45 23.67 19.61
CA LEU A 992 -0.30 24.75 18.62
C LEU A 992 -1.59 24.88 17.80
N TRP A 993 -1.90 26.08 17.30
CA TRP A 993 -3.03 26.25 16.38
C TRP A 993 -2.76 25.48 15.08
N LYS A 994 -3.69 24.60 14.68
CA LYS A 994 -3.63 23.84 13.43
C LYS A 994 -4.80 24.21 12.54
N SER A 995 -4.62 24.16 11.23
CA SER A 995 -5.71 24.37 10.27
C SER A 995 -6.50 23.08 10.07
N PHE A 996 -7.82 23.19 9.98
CA PHE A 996 -8.73 22.08 9.73
C PHE A 996 -9.73 22.46 8.64
N ILE A 997 -9.92 21.58 7.65
CA ILE A 997 -10.91 21.76 6.58
C ILE A 997 -12.18 20.99 6.95
N GLY A 998 -13.35 21.63 6.81
CA GLY A 998 -14.62 21.00 7.13
C GLY A 998 -15.83 21.70 6.53
N PRO A 999 -16.94 20.98 6.30
CA PRO A 999 -18.08 21.47 5.53
C PRO A 999 -18.87 22.59 6.23
N ASN A 1000 -18.71 22.71 7.56
CA ASN A 1000 -19.44 23.65 8.40
C ASN A 1000 -18.72 25.00 8.58
N PHE A 1001 -17.52 25.19 8.05
CA PHE A 1001 -16.75 26.43 8.22
C PHE A 1001 -17.04 27.49 7.15
N GLN A 1002 -16.66 28.73 7.43
CA GLN A 1002 -16.82 29.84 6.50
C GLN A 1002 -15.77 29.74 5.39
N GLY A 1003 -16.14 30.20 4.19
CA GLY A 1003 -15.24 30.24 3.05
C GLY A 1003 -15.94 29.97 1.72
N ASP A 1004 -15.44 30.62 0.67
CA ASP A 1004 -15.94 30.47 -0.70
C ASP A 1004 -15.38 29.21 -1.37
N SER A 1005 -14.07 29.20 -1.64
CA SER A 1005 -13.37 28.06 -2.25
C SER A 1005 -12.88 27.07 -1.18
N VAL A 1006 -12.34 27.55 -0.08
CA VAL A 1006 -11.81 26.72 1.02
C VAL A 1006 -12.55 27.07 2.29
N ARG A 1007 -13.20 26.07 2.89
CA ARG A 1007 -13.91 26.15 4.17
C ARG A 1007 -13.04 25.52 5.24
N SER A 1008 -12.36 26.37 5.99
CA SER A 1008 -11.38 25.95 6.98
C SER A 1008 -11.54 26.73 8.26
N CYS A 1009 -10.93 26.24 9.33
CA CYS A 1009 -10.80 26.97 10.58
C CYS A 1009 -9.41 26.70 11.17
N TYR A 1010 -9.07 27.41 12.24
CA TYR A 1010 -7.99 27.03 13.13
C TYR A 1010 -8.53 26.38 14.40
N TYR A 1011 -7.85 25.36 14.90
CA TYR A 1011 -8.22 24.66 16.13
C TYR A 1011 -7.02 24.33 17.01
N LYS A 1012 -7.26 24.18 18.31
CA LYS A 1012 -6.25 23.90 19.35
C LYS A 1012 -6.92 23.26 20.57
N SER A 1013 -6.21 22.50 21.41
CA SER A 1013 -6.73 22.17 22.75
C SER A 1013 -6.89 23.44 23.61
N PHE A 1014 -7.85 23.45 24.53
CA PHE A 1014 -7.94 24.51 25.53
C PHE A 1014 -6.68 24.57 26.41
N GLY A 1015 -6.44 25.75 26.99
CA GLY A 1015 -5.23 26.11 27.70
C GLY A 1015 -5.46 27.17 28.78
N SER A 1016 -4.39 27.88 29.12
CA SER A 1016 -4.36 28.85 30.22
C SER A 1016 -4.84 30.25 29.82
N GLY A 1017 -5.19 30.49 28.56
CA GLY A 1017 -5.50 31.81 28.02
C GLY A 1017 -4.31 32.55 27.42
N SER A 1018 -3.16 31.88 27.29
CA SER A 1018 -1.91 32.47 26.78
C SER A 1018 -1.79 32.42 25.26
N CYS A 1019 -2.68 31.69 24.58
CA CYS A 1019 -2.74 31.63 23.12
C CYS A 1019 -4.06 32.24 22.65
N THR A 1020 -4.00 33.04 21.58
CA THR A 1020 -5.17 33.77 21.09
C THR A 1020 -5.31 33.67 19.58
N ALA A 1021 -6.52 33.90 19.08
CA ALA A 1021 -6.84 34.09 17.66
C ALA A 1021 -7.54 35.45 17.50
N THR A 1022 -7.07 36.29 16.59
CA THR A 1022 -7.52 37.67 16.41
C THR A 1022 -7.93 37.93 14.97
N TRP A 1023 -9.14 38.46 14.79
CA TRP A 1023 -9.66 38.98 13.53
C TRP A 1023 -9.66 40.50 13.55
N LYS A 1024 -9.13 41.14 12.51
CA LYS A 1024 -9.04 42.58 12.34
C LYS A 1024 -9.70 43.03 11.05
N ALA A 1025 -10.53 44.06 11.13
CA ALA A 1025 -11.17 44.69 9.98
C ALA A 1025 -11.04 46.22 10.05
N ARG A 1026 -11.22 46.90 8.91
CA ARG A 1026 -11.33 48.36 8.86
C ARG A 1026 -12.75 48.74 8.42
N LEU A 1027 -13.52 49.32 9.33
CA LEU A 1027 -14.88 49.78 9.05
C LEU A 1027 -14.83 51.11 8.29
N LYS A 1028 -15.61 51.22 7.22
CA LYS A 1028 -15.60 52.38 6.30
C LYS A 1028 -16.40 53.57 6.80
N GLU A 1029 -17.31 53.35 7.73
CA GLU A 1029 -18.24 54.36 8.22
C GLU A 1029 -18.39 54.20 9.73
N LYS A 1030 -18.47 55.33 10.44
CA LYS A 1030 -18.94 55.35 11.83
C LYS A 1030 -20.39 54.88 11.88
N GLY A 1031 -20.75 54.09 12.89
CA GLY A 1031 -22.13 53.64 13.09
C GLY A 1031 -22.25 52.56 14.16
N LYS A 1032 -23.46 52.04 14.30
CA LYS A 1032 -23.74 50.94 15.23
C LYS A 1032 -23.61 49.61 14.51
N TYR A 1033 -22.78 48.72 15.03
CA TYR A 1033 -22.48 47.43 14.42
C TYR A 1033 -22.85 46.27 15.35
N ARG A 1034 -23.51 45.25 14.81
CA ARG A 1034 -23.65 43.95 15.47
C ARG A 1034 -22.46 43.08 15.10
N ILE A 1035 -21.78 42.54 16.11
CA ILE A 1035 -20.67 41.60 15.90
C ILE A 1035 -21.21 40.19 16.00
N MET A 1036 -21.02 39.41 14.93
CA MET A 1036 -21.28 37.98 14.91
C MET A 1036 -19.95 37.25 14.79
N VAL A 1037 -19.73 36.26 15.63
CA VAL A 1037 -18.56 35.36 15.57
C VAL A 1037 -19.00 33.98 15.18
N LYS A 1038 -18.18 33.31 14.39
CA LYS A 1038 -18.27 31.90 14.08
C LYS A 1038 -17.05 31.25 14.72
N ALA A 1039 -17.25 30.74 15.92
CA ALA A 1039 -16.24 30.09 16.75
C ALA A 1039 -16.96 29.10 17.68
N GLY A 1040 -16.24 28.18 18.31
CA GLY A 1040 -16.88 27.13 19.12
C GLY A 1040 -15.89 26.10 19.64
N TYR A 1041 -16.37 24.89 19.90
CA TYR A 1041 -15.53 23.77 20.34
C TYR A 1041 -15.98 22.43 19.75
N ILE A 1042 -15.04 21.49 19.60
CA ILE A 1042 -15.25 20.17 19.01
C ILE A 1042 -14.51 19.10 19.84
N PRO A 1043 -15.14 17.97 20.21
CA PRO A 1043 -14.45 16.86 20.87
C PRO A 1043 -13.53 16.10 19.90
N PHE A 1044 -12.39 15.62 20.40
CA PHE A 1044 -11.45 14.83 19.57
C PHE A 1044 -11.97 13.45 19.18
N ASP A 1045 -12.89 12.86 19.94
CA ASP A 1045 -13.49 11.57 19.62
C ASP A 1045 -14.95 11.73 19.12
N ARG A 1046 -15.18 11.27 17.88
CA ARG A 1046 -16.50 11.29 17.20
C ARG A 1046 -17.50 10.30 17.79
N TYR A 1047 -17.06 9.28 18.54
CA TYR A 1047 -17.93 8.24 19.12
C TYR A 1047 -18.34 8.53 20.56
N VAL A 1048 -18.11 9.75 21.04
CA VAL A 1048 -18.40 10.17 22.40
C VAL A 1048 -19.90 10.43 22.58
N LYS A 1049 -20.69 9.36 22.52
CA LYS A 1049 -22.02 9.26 23.15
C LYS A 1049 -21.92 9.11 24.67
N ARG A 1050 -20.76 9.37 25.28
CA ARG A 1050 -20.47 9.14 26.71
C ARG A 1050 -19.92 10.36 27.46
N VAL A 1051 -19.78 11.52 26.83
CA VAL A 1051 -19.55 12.76 27.59
C VAL A 1051 -20.90 13.22 28.12
N ASP A 1052 -20.98 13.35 29.45
CA ASP A 1052 -22.14 13.87 30.14
C ASP A 1052 -22.54 15.22 29.53
N LYS A 1053 -23.84 15.47 29.28
CA LYS A 1053 -24.30 16.76 28.73
C LYS A 1053 -23.84 17.94 29.59
N ASN A 1054 -23.75 17.72 30.90
CA ASN A 1054 -23.23 18.70 31.85
C ASN A 1054 -21.74 19.06 31.60
N TYR A 1055 -20.95 18.17 31.01
CA TYR A 1055 -19.53 18.43 30.73
C TYR A 1055 -19.34 19.47 29.61
N LEU A 1056 -20.23 19.47 28.61
CA LEU A 1056 -20.20 20.37 27.45
C LEU A 1056 -20.92 21.69 27.68
N SER A 1057 -21.95 21.72 28.54
CA SER A 1057 -22.67 22.95 28.93
C SER A 1057 -21.85 23.90 29.81
N ASP A 1058 -20.80 23.40 30.45
CA ASP A 1058 -19.92 24.16 31.33
C ASP A 1058 -18.68 24.72 30.59
N VAL A 1059 -18.74 24.92 29.28
CA VAL A 1059 -17.65 25.52 28.49
C VAL A 1059 -17.91 27.01 28.39
N VAL A 1060 -16.89 27.86 28.59
CA VAL A 1060 -17.01 29.31 28.43
C VAL A 1060 -15.98 29.78 27.41
N LEU A 1061 -16.42 30.54 26.41
CA LEU A 1061 -15.56 31.16 25.40
C LEU A 1061 -15.30 32.62 25.76
N TYR A 1062 -14.03 32.99 25.85
CA TYR A 1062 -13.59 34.33 26.26
C TYR A 1062 -13.15 35.15 25.05
N TYR A 1063 -13.87 36.25 24.79
CA TYR A 1063 -13.59 37.20 23.71
C TYR A 1063 -13.16 38.56 24.23
N THR A 1064 -12.38 39.29 23.43
CA THR A 1064 -12.06 40.70 23.64
C THR A 1064 -12.32 41.48 22.36
N VAL A 1065 -13.22 42.46 22.43
CA VAL A 1065 -13.57 43.36 21.34
C VAL A 1065 -12.81 44.67 21.53
N LYS A 1066 -12.07 45.13 20.52
CA LYS A 1066 -11.22 46.32 20.62
C LYS A 1066 -11.36 47.24 19.40
N SER A 1067 -11.51 48.52 19.68
CA SER A 1067 -11.52 49.64 18.72
C SER A 1067 -10.88 50.87 19.37
N GLU A 1068 -10.67 51.96 18.64
CA GLU A 1068 -10.18 53.22 19.21
C GLU A 1068 -11.10 53.69 20.35
N GLY A 1069 -10.59 53.67 21.59
CA GLY A 1069 -11.32 54.05 22.81
C GLY A 1069 -12.25 52.98 23.40
N ILE A 1070 -12.35 51.78 22.81
CA ILE A 1070 -13.23 50.69 23.26
C ILE A 1070 -12.41 49.41 23.46
N GLU A 1071 -12.48 48.81 24.64
CA GLU A 1071 -11.95 47.48 24.93
C GLU A 1071 -12.93 46.76 25.87
N GLU A 1072 -13.66 45.78 25.34
CA GLU A 1072 -14.68 45.04 26.09
C GLU A 1072 -14.35 43.54 26.12
N HIS A 1073 -14.44 42.94 27.32
CA HIS A 1073 -14.28 41.50 27.53
C HIS A 1073 -15.65 40.84 27.60
N ILE A 1074 -15.85 39.78 26.83
CA ILE A 1074 -17.14 39.13 26.66
C ILE A 1074 -16.96 37.64 26.93
N GLU A 1075 -17.83 37.09 27.77
CA GLU A 1075 -17.88 35.68 28.10
C GLU A 1075 -19.16 35.10 27.50
N ILE A 1076 -19.02 34.04 26.71
CA ILE A 1076 -20.15 33.31 26.14
C ILE A 1076 -20.17 31.91 26.73
N GLU A 1077 -21.26 31.58 27.42
CA GLU A 1077 -21.54 30.23 27.89
C GLU A 1077 -21.87 29.32 26.70
N GLY A 1078 -21.15 28.21 26.60
CA GLY A 1078 -21.31 27.20 25.58
C GLY A 1078 -22.62 26.44 25.75
N ASN A 1079 -23.32 26.20 24.65
CA ASN A 1079 -24.55 25.39 24.62
C ASN A 1079 -24.35 24.15 23.73
N ASP A 1080 -25.17 23.11 23.91
CA ASP A 1080 -25.25 21.92 23.04
C ASP A 1080 -25.38 22.31 21.54
N ALA A 1081 -25.96 23.47 21.24
CA ALA A 1081 -26.09 24.02 19.88
C ALA A 1081 -24.78 24.59 19.29
N GLU A 1082 -23.76 24.84 20.11
CA GLU A 1082 -22.43 25.35 19.72
C GLU A 1082 -21.36 24.25 19.59
N ILE A 1083 -21.79 22.98 19.70
CA ILE A 1083 -21.01 21.84 19.23
C ILE A 1083 -20.89 22.01 17.71
N HIS A 1084 -19.69 22.40 17.26
CA HIS A 1084 -19.38 22.97 15.93
C HIS A 1084 -19.62 24.49 15.81
N SER A 1085 -18.76 25.16 15.02
CA SER A 1085 -18.76 26.62 14.86
C SER A 1085 -20.07 27.15 14.23
N VAL A 1086 -20.93 27.76 15.05
CA VAL A 1086 -22.18 28.42 14.64
C VAL A 1086 -22.02 29.94 14.80
N TRP A 1087 -22.82 30.72 14.07
CA TRP A 1087 -22.84 32.18 14.23
C TRP A 1087 -23.50 32.59 15.54
N THR A 1088 -22.70 33.15 16.46
CA THR A 1088 -23.14 33.68 17.76
C THR A 1088 -22.92 35.19 17.82
N SER A 1089 -23.87 35.93 18.40
CA SER A 1089 -23.76 37.39 18.56
C SER A 1089 -22.91 37.72 19.79
N LEU A 1090 -21.87 38.55 19.64
CA LEU A 1090 -21.14 39.11 20.79
C LEU A 1090 -21.85 40.34 21.39
N GLY A 1091 -22.75 40.97 20.63
CA GLY A 1091 -23.45 42.19 21.05
C GLY A 1091 -23.48 43.26 19.95
N GLU A 1092 -23.98 44.43 20.31
CA GLU A 1092 -24.03 45.61 19.47
C GLU A 1092 -23.11 46.69 20.04
N PHE A 1093 -22.27 47.28 19.20
CA PHE A 1093 -21.23 48.22 19.59
C PHE A 1093 -21.25 49.44 18.67
N ASP A 1094 -21.03 50.61 19.23
CA ASP A 1094 -20.85 51.85 18.47
C ASP A 1094 -19.38 52.01 18.11
N PHE A 1095 -19.03 51.88 16.83
CA PHE A 1095 -17.65 51.99 16.37
C PHE A 1095 -17.39 53.29 15.62
N PRO A 1096 -16.24 53.96 15.87
CA PRO A 1096 -15.73 54.97 14.96
C PRO A 1096 -15.34 54.34 13.61
N GLU A 1097 -15.23 55.16 12.57
CA GLU A 1097 -14.57 54.75 11.33
C GLU A 1097 -13.10 54.42 11.64
N GLY A 1098 -12.63 53.20 11.34
CA GLY A 1098 -11.29 52.80 11.75
C GLY A 1098 -11.07 51.28 11.86
N GLU A 1099 -9.94 50.90 12.46
CA GLU A 1099 -9.59 49.51 12.73
C GLU A 1099 -10.38 48.98 13.94
N VAL A 1100 -10.99 47.82 13.77
CA VAL A 1100 -11.67 47.05 14.82
C VAL A 1100 -11.10 45.65 14.88
N SER A 1101 -11.11 45.04 16.07
CA SER A 1101 -10.64 43.68 16.25
C SER A 1101 -11.44 42.90 17.26
N VAL A 1102 -11.52 41.59 17.05
CA VAL A 1102 -12.08 40.61 17.98
C VAL A 1102 -11.01 39.56 18.25
N THR A 1103 -10.75 39.25 19.51
CA THR A 1103 -9.75 38.26 19.92
C THR A 1103 -10.40 37.16 20.77
N LEU A 1104 -10.24 35.90 20.37
CA LEU A 1104 -10.63 34.71 21.11
C LEU A 1104 -9.44 34.17 21.90
N SER A 1105 -9.65 33.83 23.18
CA SER A 1105 -8.64 33.23 24.06
C SER A 1105 -8.84 31.72 24.20
N ASP A 1106 -7.74 30.96 24.33
CA ASP A 1106 -7.78 29.51 24.58
C ASP A 1106 -8.09 29.13 26.04
N LYS A 1107 -8.44 30.10 26.90
CA LYS A 1107 -8.67 29.89 28.33
C LYS A 1107 -9.81 28.89 28.60
N ASP A 1108 -9.55 27.91 29.46
CA ASP A 1108 -10.57 27.07 30.10
C ASP A 1108 -10.23 26.85 31.57
N GLU A 1109 -11.15 27.14 32.47
CA GLU A 1109 -10.92 27.03 33.92
C GLU A 1109 -10.72 25.57 34.38
N LYS A 1110 -11.28 24.61 33.64
CA LYS A 1110 -11.15 23.18 33.93
C LYS A 1110 -9.96 22.51 33.23
N GLY A 1111 -9.23 23.23 32.39
CA GLY A 1111 -8.04 22.74 31.68
C GLY A 1111 -8.29 21.51 30.79
N ARG A 1112 -9.47 21.43 30.14
CA ARG A 1112 -9.88 20.31 29.28
C ARG A 1112 -8.96 20.16 28.08
N LYS A 1113 -8.45 18.94 27.86
CA LYS A 1113 -7.51 18.62 26.75
C LYS A 1113 -8.12 17.74 25.67
N ASP A 1114 -9.28 17.17 25.96
CA ASP A 1114 -10.11 16.30 25.12
C ASP A 1114 -11.07 17.08 24.20
N LEU A 1115 -11.17 18.40 24.38
CA LEU A 1115 -11.88 19.32 23.50
C LEU A 1115 -10.90 20.23 22.76
N ALA A 1116 -11.26 20.58 21.52
CA ALA A 1116 -10.59 21.58 20.72
C ALA A 1116 -11.42 22.86 20.65
N ILE A 1117 -10.84 24.02 20.97
CA ILE A 1117 -11.39 25.34 20.66
C ILE A 1117 -11.19 25.63 19.17
N VAL A 1118 -12.17 26.27 18.53
CA VAL A 1118 -12.23 26.52 17.09
C VAL A 1118 -12.41 28.00 16.77
N ALA A 1119 -11.57 28.50 15.86
CA ALA A 1119 -11.56 29.86 15.32
C ALA A 1119 -11.82 29.83 13.80
N ASP A 1120 -13.01 30.27 13.36
CA ASP A 1120 -13.44 30.27 11.95
C ASP A 1120 -13.52 31.71 11.40
N ALA A 1121 -14.55 32.50 11.75
CA ALA A 1121 -14.76 33.82 11.14
C ALA A 1121 -15.44 34.85 12.07
N VAL A 1122 -15.34 36.13 11.70
CA VAL A 1122 -16.03 37.25 12.36
C VAL A 1122 -16.67 38.16 11.32
N LYS A 1123 -17.90 38.62 11.57
CA LYS A 1123 -18.53 39.67 10.76
C LYS A 1123 -19.10 40.80 11.61
N TRP A 1124 -18.95 42.02 11.08
CA TRP A 1124 -19.49 43.27 11.59
C TRP A 1124 -20.63 43.72 10.67
N ILE A 1125 -21.85 43.75 11.19
CA ILE A 1125 -23.05 44.10 10.44
C ILE A 1125 -23.49 45.50 10.86
N LYS A 1126 -23.45 46.47 9.94
CA LYS A 1126 -23.96 47.82 10.21
C LYS A 1126 -25.49 47.78 10.38
N ILE A 1127 -25.96 48.26 11.51
CA ILE A 1127 -27.39 48.34 11.85
C ILE A 1127 -27.92 49.74 11.56
N ASP A 1128 -27.17 50.77 11.95
CA ASP A 1128 -27.49 52.20 11.81
C ASP A 1128 -26.29 53.01 11.30
#